data_AF-A0A945LAU3-F1
#
_entry.id   AF-A0A945LAU3-F1
#
_cell.length_a   1.000
_cell.length_b   1.000
_cell.length_c   1.000
_cell.angle_alpha   90.00
_cell.angle_beta   90.00
_cell.angle_gamma   90.00
#
_symmetry.space_group_name_H-M   'P 1'
#
loop_
_entity.id
_entity.type
_entity.pdbx_description
1 polymer ?
#
loop_
_entity_poly.entity_id
_entity_poly.type
_entity_poly.pdbx_seq_one_letter_code
_entity_poly.pdbx_strand_id
1 'polypeptide(L)'
;MKKTNLFIGLFLSVSTLFAQEITEPTLIKEASTNPMDIPYEKWEMPNGLTVLIHEDHSDPIVQVHVTYHVGSNRETAGKSGFAHFFEHMLFQGSENVADERHFKIVSDAGGDMNGNTTYDRTVYFQTVPSNYLETALWLEADRMGFFLDAVSQEKFENQRDAVTNEKYQNQISRAYGMSGEILGQNLYPPSHPYNWPVIGYVDDLDRATLDDLKDFYLKWYGPNNAYLTISGDVTSEEVVPLLKKYFGSINRGAYVKRQRPNIPRLSSDLYCGYTDPNVWMPMTDMVFPTVPIYHKDEAPLDMLAALMGDGNNSIFYKNFVKSEDAIQVGVYNSCREIAGEFHFQIISFNPGMDFYENPGLFFNGVEGKIRSTLDEFIEEGFTDAELAMVKNEIVSQTIDFKTSVSMKSTIISRWEWLGKGNYNMSSEVKRYTDVTREDVIRVYNKYIKNRKAVISTVKPKNPFATKKDSLVSFNPNANLILSEDLSAPDYTYVKGDDYFDRSIQPTPGNSKAPTVPEYYNATLSNGINIIGTESSEVPKVYLRLTIAGGALVEDVKRVGLADFTAEMMNESTLDKTTEKMSVALRTLGSSIRFSSDDEATYMYIESLTKNLDATLKLAEEKLLKPAFNNEDFKRIQKQYIESIEAGNKNAQNLASEAYSKQLFGDTPFGRSVTKKTIKKIKTKNLRDYYSSFYTPKTTSVIVVGDISKEELIPKLSFLEQWKGEELNLPKASDFEFPAEEQTQIYLIDKEGASQSVIFMGHKSDLYDVAGDHYKSKIVNYPLGGGASGRLFLNLREDKGYTYGVYSFFNASKYTGAFTIFSSVK
;
A
#
# COMPACT_ATOMS: atom_id res chain seq x y z
N MET A 1 -73.76 9.95 48.04
CA MET A 1 -73.17 9.06 47.02
C MET A 1 -72.87 9.86 45.76
N LYS A 2 -71.62 10.32 45.57
CA LYS A 2 -71.10 10.80 44.28
C LYS A 2 -69.64 10.35 44.19
N LYS A 3 -69.34 9.49 43.20
CA LYS A 3 -68.00 8.94 42.95
C LYS A 3 -67.15 10.02 42.28
N THR A 4 -65.98 10.27 42.84
CA THR A 4 -64.94 11.14 42.28
C THR A 4 -64.08 10.30 41.33
N ASN A 5 -64.06 10.64 40.04
CA ASN A 5 -63.13 10.08 39.07
C ASN A 5 -61.87 10.96 39.04
N LEU A 6 -60.71 10.34 39.27
CA LEU A 6 -59.39 10.96 39.15
C LEU A 6 -58.92 10.82 37.70
N PHE A 7 -58.82 11.92 36.96
CA PHE A 7 -58.17 11.98 35.65
C PHE A 7 -56.74 12.52 35.86
N ILE A 8 -55.74 11.69 35.56
CA ILE A 8 -54.34 12.10 35.43
C ILE A 8 -54.15 12.61 34.01
N GLY A 9 -53.91 13.91 33.86
CA GLY A 9 -53.49 14.52 32.59
C GLY A 9 -51.99 14.33 32.38
N LEU A 10 -51.62 13.53 31.39
CA LEU A 10 -50.25 13.42 30.89
C LEU A 10 -50.03 14.57 29.88
N PHE A 11 -49.20 15.56 30.23
CA PHE A 11 -48.70 16.55 29.27
C PHE A 11 -47.63 15.88 28.39
N LEU A 12 -47.98 15.58 27.14
CA LEU A 12 -47.02 15.26 26.08
C LEU A 12 -46.50 16.59 25.51
N SER A 13 -45.30 17.01 25.91
CA SER A 13 -44.56 18.06 25.21
C SER A 13 -43.94 17.44 23.94
N VAL A 14 -44.58 17.67 22.80
CA VAL A 14 -43.98 17.43 21.49
C VAL A 14 -43.00 18.58 21.24
N SER A 15 -41.73 18.36 21.57
CA SER A 15 -40.64 19.20 21.10
C SER A 15 -40.37 18.85 19.63
N THR A 16 -40.98 19.57 18.71
CA THR A 16 -40.54 19.61 17.30
C THR A 16 -39.17 20.27 17.26
N LEU A 17 -38.12 19.45 17.14
CA LEU A 17 -36.79 19.90 16.69
C LEU A 17 -36.94 20.36 15.23
N PHE A 18 -37.07 21.67 15.02
CA PHE A 18 -36.80 22.25 13.71
C PHE A 18 -35.30 22.11 13.47
N ALA A 19 -34.91 21.32 12.46
CA ALA A 19 -33.55 21.35 11.94
C ALA A 19 -33.30 22.76 11.39
N GLN A 20 -32.34 23.48 11.96
CA GLN A 20 -31.95 24.80 11.49
C GLN A 20 -31.26 24.63 10.13
N GLU A 21 -31.79 25.27 9.10
CA GLU A 21 -31.24 25.21 7.75
C GLU A 21 -29.89 25.95 7.73
N ILE A 22 -28.81 25.25 7.38
CA ILE A 22 -27.45 25.81 7.32
C ILE A 22 -27.37 26.66 6.05
N THR A 23 -27.18 27.96 6.20
CA THR A 23 -27.08 28.92 5.07
C THR A 23 -25.66 29.40 4.81
N GLU A 24 -24.75 29.18 5.76
CA GLU A 24 -23.33 29.52 5.70
C GLU A 24 -22.50 28.34 6.23
N PRO A 25 -21.23 28.19 5.80
CA PRO A 25 -20.33 27.20 6.38
C PRO A 25 -20.27 27.34 7.90
N THR A 26 -20.53 26.24 8.60
CA THR A 26 -20.66 26.22 10.05
C THR A 26 -19.60 25.30 10.64
N LEU A 27 -18.86 25.80 11.64
CA LEU A 27 -17.93 25.00 12.42
C LEU A 27 -18.72 24.06 13.35
N ILE A 28 -18.53 22.75 13.17
CA ILE A 28 -19.22 21.69 13.89
C ILE A 28 -18.36 21.13 15.03
N LYS A 29 -17.04 21.12 14.86
CA LYS A 29 -16.08 20.59 15.84
C LYS A 29 -14.78 21.37 15.79
N GLU A 30 -14.33 21.84 16.95
CA GLU A 30 -13.04 22.47 17.18
C GLU A 30 -11.89 21.44 17.14
N ALA A 31 -10.67 21.92 16.84
CA ALA A 31 -9.47 21.09 16.88
C ALA A 31 -9.18 20.54 18.29
N SER A 32 -8.72 19.27 18.35
CA SER A 32 -8.30 18.65 19.62
C SER A 32 -7.05 19.33 20.17
N THR A 33 -7.03 19.57 21.48
CA THR A 33 -5.84 20.09 22.19
C THR A 33 -4.99 18.98 22.82
N ASN A 34 -5.40 17.72 22.67
CA ASN A 34 -4.64 16.58 23.16
C ASN A 34 -3.41 16.33 22.25
N PRO A 35 -2.17 16.38 22.77
CA PRO A 35 -0.95 16.20 21.96
C PRO A 35 -0.85 14.86 21.22
N MET A 36 -1.60 13.84 21.68
CA MET A 36 -1.66 12.55 21.02
C MET A 36 -2.54 12.56 19.78
N ASP A 37 -3.57 13.42 19.75
CA ASP A 37 -4.47 13.54 18.62
C ASP A 37 -3.84 14.33 17.46
N ILE A 38 -4.39 14.14 16.26
CA ILE A 38 -4.14 15.02 15.13
C ILE A 38 -5.19 16.14 15.23
N PRO A 39 -4.81 17.41 15.40
CA PRO A 39 -5.76 18.51 15.58
C PRO A 39 -6.43 18.86 14.26
N TYR A 40 -7.76 18.76 14.16
CA TYR A 40 -8.49 19.22 12.97
C TYR A 40 -9.84 19.82 13.34
N GLU A 41 -10.25 20.82 12.57
CA GLU A 41 -11.59 21.37 12.60
C GLU A 41 -12.52 20.63 11.65
N LYS A 42 -13.79 20.51 12.03
CA LYS A 42 -14.86 19.99 11.15
C LYS A 42 -15.84 21.09 10.83
N TRP A 43 -16.04 21.34 9.55
CA TRP A 43 -17.01 22.28 9.02
C TRP A 43 -18.08 21.55 8.21
N GLU A 44 -19.28 22.11 8.17
CA GLU A 44 -20.37 21.66 7.29
C GLU A 44 -20.82 22.83 6.40
N MET A 45 -20.83 22.58 5.09
CA MET A 45 -21.31 23.53 4.09
C MET A 45 -22.84 23.42 3.92
N PRO A 46 -23.54 24.49 3.49
CA PRO A 46 -25.00 24.47 3.22
C PRO A 46 -25.47 23.34 2.30
N ASN A 47 -24.67 22.98 1.29
CA ASN A 47 -24.98 21.89 0.35
C ASN A 47 -24.70 20.48 0.93
N GLY A 48 -24.17 20.39 2.15
CA GLY A 48 -23.88 19.15 2.87
C GLY A 48 -22.45 18.64 2.74
N LEU A 49 -21.55 19.37 2.08
CA LEU A 49 -20.13 19.01 2.06
C LEU A 49 -19.56 19.04 3.48
N THR A 50 -18.98 17.93 3.92
CA THR A 50 -18.20 17.88 5.15
C THR A 50 -16.77 18.28 4.84
N VAL A 51 -16.23 19.26 5.57
CA VAL A 51 -14.86 19.74 5.37
C VAL A 51 -14.04 19.57 6.65
N LEU A 52 -12.83 19.04 6.51
CA LEU A 52 -11.93 18.70 7.60
C LEU A 52 -10.61 19.45 7.40
N ILE A 53 -10.27 20.37 8.29
CA ILE A 53 -9.11 21.25 8.15
C ILE A 53 -8.11 20.93 9.24
N HIS A 54 -6.91 20.49 8.86
CA HIS A 54 -5.77 20.28 9.74
C HIS A 54 -4.66 21.28 9.39
N GLU A 55 -4.48 22.27 10.25
CA GLU A 55 -3.39 23.25 10.16
C GLU A 55 -2.06 22.61 10.59
N ASP A 56 -1.06 22.66 9.71
CA ASP A 56 0.28 22.10 9.91
C ASP A 56 1.33 22.91 9.13
N HIS A 57 2.09 23.75 9.84
CA HIS A 57 3.11 24.62 9.25
C HIS A 57 4.52 24.00 9.19
N SER A 58 4.65 22.68 9.36
CA SER A 58 5.95 21.99 9.32
C SER A 58 6.66 22.13 7.96
N ASP A 59 5.89 22.03 6.86
CA ASP A 59 6.37 22.12 5.49
C ASP A 59 5.48 23.05 4.65
N PRO A 60 6.00 23.79 3.65
CA PRO A 60 5.23 24.73 2.83
C PRO A 60 4.39 24.02 1.75
N ILE A 61 3.70 22.95 2.13
CA ILE A 61 2.85 22.13 1.26
C ILE A 61 1.46 21.98 1.86
N VAL A 62 0.49 21.66 1.02
CA VAL A 62 -0.87 21.31 1.42
C VAL A 62 -1.35 20.08 0.67
N GLN A 63 -1.93 19.15 1.41
CA GLN A 63 -2.70 18.03 0.90
C GLN A 63 -4.17 18.44 0.79
N VAL A 64 -4.72 18.35 -0.41
CA VAL A 64 -6.17 18.37 -0.66
C VAL A 64 -6.59 16.93 -0.94
N HIS A 65 -7.63 16.45 -0.26
CA HIS A 65 -8.07 15.06 -0.30
C HIS A 65 -9.60 14.99 -0.29
N VAL A 66 -10.20 14.53 -1.38
CA VAL A 66 -11.65 14.35 -1.51
C VAL A 66 -11.99 12.88 -1.42
N THR A 67 -12.72 12.48 -0.38
CA THR A 67 -13.30 11.14 -0.27
C THR A 67 -14.78 11.18 -0.60
N TYR A 68 -15.19 10.48 -1.65
CA TYR A 68 -16.60 10.17 -1.91
C TYR A 68 -16.94 8.85 -1.23
N HIS A 69 -18.03 8.82 -0.45
CA HIS A 69 -18.51 7.61 0.24
C HIS A 69 -19.28 6.69 -0.73
N VAL A 70 -18.58 6.29 -1.79
CA VAL A 70 -19.02 5.38 -2.85
C VAL A 70 -17.84 4.53 -3.30
N GLY A 71 -17.95 3.22 -3.18
CA GLY A 71 -17.00 2.27 -3.77
C GLY A 71 -17.76 1.22 -4.57
N SER A 72 -17.11 0.10 -4.92
CA SER A 72 -17.78 -0.96 -5.67
C SER A 72 -18.99 -1.56 -4.95
N ASN A 73 -19.09 -1.38 -3.63
CA ASN A 73 -20.22 -1.84 -2.84
C ASN A 73 -21.53 -1.08 -3.07
N ARG A 74 -21.48 0.01 -3.86
CA ARG A 74 -22.60 0.85 -4.25
C ARG A 74 -23.04 0.63 -5.70
N GLU A 75 -22.41 -0.31 -6.40
CA GLU A 75 -22.71 -0.64 -7.79
C GLU A 75 -24.00 -1.44 -7.96
N THR A 76 -24.53 -1.43 -9.17
CA THR A 76 -25.69 -2.23 -9.57
C THR A 76 -25.23 -3.62 -9.99
N ALA A 77 -25.99 -4.65 -9.63
CA ALA A 77 -25.68 -6.01 -10.03
C ALA A 77 -25.63 -6.14 -11.57
N GLY A 78 -24.63 -6.84 -12.09
CA GLY A 78 -24.40 -6.97 -13.54
C GLY A 78 -23.73 -5.75 -14.21
N LYS A 79 -23.40 -4.71 -13.42
CA LYS A 79 -22.68 -3.49 -13.82
C LYS A 79 -21.54 -3.19 -12.82
N SER A 80 -20.66 -4.17 -12.59
CA SER A 80 -19.53 -4.02 -11.69
C SER A 80 -18.37 -3.21 -12.31
N GLY A 81 -17.52 -2.64 -11.47
CA GLY A 81 -16.33 -1.89 -11.87
C GLY A 81 -16.57 -0.41 -12.13
N PHE A 82 -17.82 0.06 -12.04
CA PHE A 82 -18.19 1.45 -12.26
C PHE A 82 -17.52 2.42 -11.27
N ALA A 83 -17.40 2.07 -9.99
CA ALA A 83 -16.76 2.95 -9.01
C ALA A 83 -15.27 3.18 -9.35
N HIS A 84 -14.58 2.13 -9.81
CA HIS A 84 -13.19 2.22 -10.26
C HIS A 84 -13.09 2.91 -11.63
N PHE A 85 -13.98 2.58 -12.56
CA PHE A 85 -14.05 3.25 -13.85
C PHE A 85 -14.31 4.75 -13.72
N PHE A 86 -15.08 5.16 -12.70
CA PHE A 86 -15.29 6.56 -12.36
C PHE A 86 -14.04 7.26 -11.89
N GLU A 87 -13.19 6.58 -11.13
CA GLU A 87 -11.87 7.07 -10.73
C GLU A 87 -11.11 7.59 -11.94
N HIS A 88 -11.03 6.77 -13.00
CA HIS A 88 -10.39 7.13 -14.26
C HIS A 88 -11.10 8.28 -14.98
N MET A 89 -12.43 8.18 -15.09
CA MET A 89 -13.22 9.14 -15.85
C MET A 89 -13.13 10.56 -15.26
N LEU A 90 -13.05 10.67 -13.93
CA LEU A 90 -12.91 11.95 -13.23
C LEU A 90 -11.53 12.63 -13.42
N PHE A 91 -10.60 11.98 -14.13
CA PHE A 91 -9.36 12.61 -14.61
C PHE A 91 -9.43 13.11 -16.06
N GLN A 92 -10.49 12.81 -16.81
CA GLN A 92 -10.65 13.17 -18.24
C GLN A 92 -11.10 14.63 -18.47
N GLY A 93 -10.78 15.51 -17.53
CA GLY A 93 -11.23 16.89 -17.50
C GLY A 93 -12.69 17.07 -17.05
N SER A 94 -13.04 18.34 -16.90
CA SER A 94 -14.34 18.90 -16.54
C SER A 94 -14.57 20.14 -17.40
N GLU A 95 -15.71 20.82 -17.27
CA GLU A 95 -16.06 21.93 -18.18
C GLU A 95 -14.96 22.99 -18.28
N ASN A 96 -14.37 23.39 -17.13
CA ASN A 96 -13.42 24.49 -17.06
C ASN A 96 -11.97 24.02 -17.06
N VAL A 97 -11.74 22.71 -16.95
CA VAL A 97 -10.43 22.06 -16.99
C VAL A 97 -10.43 21.06 -18.14
N ALA A 98 -9.86 21.45 -19.26
CA ALA A 98 -9.76 20.57 -20.42
C ALA A 98 -9.05 19.25 -20.09
N ASP A 99 -9.22 18.27 -20.98
CA ASP A 99 -8.60 16.96 -20.83
C ASP A 99 -7.08 17.07 -20.60
N GLU A 100 -6.52 16.18 -19.79
CA GLU A 100 -5.10 16.14 -19.39
C GLU A 100 -4.58 17.36 -18.60
N ARG A 101 -5.32 18.48 -18.57
CA ARG A 101 -4.87 19.72 -17.94
C ARG A 101 -4.82 19.63 -16.43
N HIS A 102 -5.68 18.83 -15.81
CA HIS A 102 -5.66 18.61 -14.37
C HIS A 102 -4.28 18.10 -13.92
N PHE A 103 -3.80 17.00 -14.53
CA PHE A 103 -2.46 16.45 -14.30
C PHE A 103 -1.39 17.50 -14.52
N LYS A 104 -1.45 18.19 -15.66
CA LYS A 104 -0.44 19.17 -16.03
C LYS A 104 -0.35 20.35 -15.07
N ILE A 105 -1.47 20.87 -14.58
CA ILE A 105 -1.49 22.03 -13.66
C ILE A 105 -0.81 21.69 -12.33
N VAL A 106 -1.13 20.55 -11.74
CA VAL A 106 -0.51 20.13 -10.47
C VAL A 106 0.96 19.77 -10.68
N SER A 107 1.28 19.08 -11.77
CA SER A 107 2.66 18.76 -12.13
C SER A 107 3.52 20.01 -12.35
N ASP A 108 3.02 20.98 -13.12
CA ASP A 108 3.71 22.27 -13.37
C ASP A 108 3.87 23.08 -12.07
N ALA A 109 3.00 22.86 -11.07
CA ALA A 109 3.12 23.44 -9.72
C ALA A 109 4.17 22.74 -8.84
N GLY A 110 4.78 21.64 -9.30
CA GLY A 110 5.67 20.80 -8.49
C GLY A 110 4.94 19.89 -7.50
N GLY A 111 3.64 19.68 -7.71
CA GLY A 111 2.82 18.78 -6.89
C GLY A 111 2.75 17.36 -7.45
N ASP A 112 2.12 16.49 -6.66
CA ASP A 112 1.79 15.11 -7.01
C ASP A 112 0.31 14.84 -6.74
N MET A 113 -0.29 13.88 -7.45
CA MET A 113 -1.69 13.51 -7.29
C MET A 113 -1.94 12.03 -7.55
N ASN A 114 -3.04 11.52 -7.00
CA ASN A 114 -3.55 10.21 -7.41
C ASN A 114 -5.04 10.03 -7.08
N GLY A 115 -5.59 8.93 -7.55
CA GLY A 115 -6.89 8.37 -7.17
C GLY A 115 -6.74 6.98 -6.56
N ASN A 116 -7.76 6.51 -5.84
CA ASN A 116 -7.98 5.07 -5.66
C ASN A 116 -9.44 4.78 -5.30
N THR A 117 -9.92 3.64 -5.77
CA THR A 117 -11.21 3.07 -5.39
C THR A 117 -11.04 1.81 -4.53
N THR A 118 -11.88 1.68 -3.50
CA THR A 118 -12.03 0.46 -2.71
C THR A 118 -13.47 -0.06 -2.82
N TYR A 119 -13.80 -1.12 -2.08
CA TYR A 119 -15.18 -1.54 -1.95
C TYR A 119 -16.09 -0.44 -1.39
N ASP A 120 -15.60 0.41 -0.48
CA ASP A 120 -16.48 1.29 0.31
C ASP A 120 -16.36 2.78 -0.05
N ARG A 121 -15.30 3.18 -0.77
CA ARG A 121 -15.05 4.60 -1.12
C ARG A 121 -14.23 4.78 -2.39
N THR A 122 -14.27 5.99 -2.93
CA THR A 122 -13.41 6.49 -4.01
C THR A 122 -12.75 7.78 -3.53
N VAL A 123 -11.44 7.90 -3.71
CA VAL A 123 -10.65 9.02 -3.21
C VAL A 123 -9.87 9.66 -4.35
N TYR A 124 -9.80 10.98 -4.33
CA TYR A 124 -8.85 11.76 -5.12
C TYR A 124 -8.05 12.65 -4.19
N PHE A 125 -6.75 12.78 -4.44
CA PHE A 125 -5.90 13.61 -3.61
C PHE A 125 -4.74 14.20 -4.39
N GLN A 126 -4.28 15.36 -3.93
CA GLN A 126 -3.12 16.06 -4.47
C GLN A 126 -2.36 16.79 -3.37
N THR A 127 -1.04 16.74 -3.45
CA THR A 127 -0.15 17.49 -2.59
C THR A 127 0.54 18.54 -3.45
N VAL A 128 0.36 19.80 -3.10
CA VAL A 128 0.92 20.96 -3.83
C VAL A 128 1.64 21.88 -2.85
N PRO A 129 2.56 22.75 -3.32
CA PRO A 129 3.03 23.87 -2.50
C PRO A 129 1.85 24.71 -1.98
N SER A 130 1.92 25.21 -0.74
CA SER A 130 0.77 25.85 -0.08
C SER A 130 0.21 27.08 -0.81
N ASN A 131 1.04 27.79 -1.58
CA ASN A 131 0.61 28.90 -2.44
C ASN A 131 -0.29 28.49 -3.62
N TYR A 132 -0.44 27.18 -3.89
CA TYR A 132 -1.37 26.61 -4.88
C TYR A 132 -2.66 26.06 -4.28
N LEU A 133 -2.94 26.27 -2.98
CA LEU A 133 -4.19 25.84 -2.32
C LEU A 133 -5.44 26.19 -3.14
N GLU A 134 -5.56 27.45 -3.57
CA GLU A 134 -6.72 27.91 -4.34
C GLU A 134 -6.86 27.15 -5.67
N THR A 135 -5.74 26.87 -6.35
CA THR A 135 -5.76 26.10 -7.60
C THR A 135 -6.23 24.67 -7.34
N ALA A 136 -5.76 24.03 -6.28
CA ALA A 136 -6.18 22.67 -5.93
C ALA A 136 -7.69 22.62 -5.59
N LEU A 137 -8.21 23.58 -4.82
CA LEU A 137 -9.63 23.65 -4.49
C LEU A 137 -10.51 23.95 -5.72
N TRP A 138 -10.04 24.80 -6.64
CA TRP A 138 -10.71 25.05 -7.91
C TRP A 138 -10.80 23.78 -8.77
N LEU A 139 -9.70 23.04 -8.90
CA LEU A 139 -9.65 21.77 -9.64
C LEU A 139 -10.66 20.75 -9.07
N GLU A 140 -10.69 20.58 -7.74
CA GLU A 140 -11.63 19.64 -7.09
C GLU A 140 -13.08 20.05 -7.23
N ALA A 141 -13.36 21.35 -7.09
CA ALA A 141 -14.72 21.84 -7.21
C ALA A 141 -15.25 21.74 -8.65
N ASP A 142 -14.41 22.02 -9.65
CA ASP A 142 -14.79 21.86 -11.05
C ASP A 142 -15.13 20.41 -11.38
N ARG A 143 -14.29 19.48 -10.91
CA ARG A 143 -14.52 18.05 -11.01
C ARG A 143 -15.80 17.58 -10.28
N MET A 144 -16.11 18.15 -9.12
CA MET A 144 -17.30 17.80 -8.34
C MET A 144 -18.60 18.37 -8.91
N GLY A 145 -18.58 19.54 -9.54
CA GLY A 145 -19.80 20.23 -9.98
C GLY A 145 -20.06 20.23 -11.49
N PHE A 146 -19.00 20.11 -12.29
CA PHE A 146 -19.00 20.46 -13.72
C PHE A 146 -18.37 19.35 -14.60
N PHE A 147 -18.24 18.14 -14.07
CA PHE A 147 -17.67 17.00 -14.78
C PHE A 147 -18.51 16.55 -15.97
N LEU A 148 -19.83 16.41 -15.79
CA LEU A 148 -20.71 15.82 -16.82
C LEU A 148 -20.75 16.61 -18.13
N ASP A 149 -20.50 17.92 -18.09
CA ASP A 149 -20.44 18.79 -19.26
C ASP A 149 -19.24 18.49 -20.18
N ALA A 150 -18.19 17.84 -19.65
CA ALA A 150 -16.97 17.49 -20.41
C ALA A 150 -16.91 16.01 -20.86
N VAL A 151 -17.91 15.21 -20.47
CA VAL A 151 -17.97 13.78 -20.77
C VAL A 151 -18.43 13.56 -22.22
N SER A 152 -17.67 12.77 -22.99
CA SER A 152 -18.00 12.38 -24.36
C SER A 152 -17.96 10.86 -24.52
N GLN A 153 -18.58 10.34 -25.60
CA GLN A 153 -18.51 8.91 -25.92
C GLN A 153 -17.06 8.46 -26.16
N GLU A 154 -16.25 9.28 -26.83
CA GLU A 154 -14.84 8.95 -27.13
C GLU A 154 -14.02 8.75 -25.85
N LYS A 155 -14.12 9.70 -24.90
CA LYS A 155 -13.44 9.58 -23.60
C LYS A 155 -13.90 8.35 -22.82
N PHE A 156 -15.19 8.07 -22.85
CA PHE A 156 -15.76 6.87 -22.24
C PHE A 156 -15.14 5.58 -22.80
N GLU A 157 -15.07 5.46 -24.12
CA GLU A 157 -14.49 4.27 -24.77
C GLU A 157 -12.99 4.12 -24.47
N ASN A 158 -12.22 5.21 -24.54
CA ASN A 158 -10.78 5.20 -24.25
C ASN A 158 -10.51 4.74 -22.81
N GLN A 159 -11.26 5.25 -21.84
CA GLN A 159 -11.09 4.86 -20.44
C GLN A 159 -11.59 3.43 -20.17
N ARG A 160 -12.63 2.96 -20.87
CA ARG A 160 -13.08 1.57 -20.80
C ARG A 160 -11.99 0.60 -21.24
N ASP A 161 -11.32 0.91 -22.36
CA ASP A 161 -10.17 0.13 -22.85
C ASP A 161 -9.00 0.16 -21.86
N ALA A 162 -8.72 1.33 -21.27
CA ALA A 162 -7.67 1.48 -20.27
C ALA A 162 -7.90 0.64 -19.01
N VAL A 163 -9.11 0.67 -18.44
CA VAL A 163 -9.47 -0.14 -17.25
C VAL A 163 -9.45 -1.62 -17.58
N THR A 164 -9.86 -1.99 -18.79
CA THR A 164 -9.75 -3.38 -19.27
C THR A 164 -8.29 -3.82 -19.34
N ASN A 165 -7.40 -3.00 -19.91
CA ASN A 165 -5.97 -3.27 -19.93
C ASN A 165 -5.37 -3.35 -18.52
N GLU A 166 -5.85 -2.54 -17.59
CA GLU A 166 -5.47 -2.62 -16.18
C GLU A 166 -5.83 -3.98 -15.58
N LYS A 167 -7.06 -4.47 -15.79
CA LYS A 167 -7.49 -5.78 -15.31
C LYS A 167 -6.54 -6.88 -15.81
N TYR A 168 -6.16 -6.81 -17.08
CA TYR A 168 -5.18 -7.73 -17.65
C TYR A 168 -3.82 -7.61 -16.98
N GLN A 169 -3.29 -6.40 -16.81
CA GLN A 169 -1.96 -6.16 -16.26
C GLN A 169 -1.87 -6.47 -14.75
N ASN A 170 -2.83 -6.02 -13.97
CA ASN A 170 -2.78 -5.97 -12.51
C ASN A 170 -3.44 -7.17 -11.82
N GLN A 171 -4.32 -7.92 -12.50
CA GLN A 171 -4.95 -9.11 -11.92
C GLN A 171 -4.67 -10.38 -12.75
N ILE A 172 -5.01 -10.41 -14.03
CA ILE A 172 -4.92 -11.63 -14.85
C ILE A 172 -3.45 -12.04 -15.10
N SER A 173 -2.54 -11.08 -15.30
CA SER A 173 -1.11 -11.33 -15.54
C SER A 173 -0.28 -11.48 -14.26
N ARG A 174 -0.85 -11.16 -13.09
CA ARG A 174 -0.12 -11.23 -11.81
C ARG A 174 -0.39 -12.56 -11.12
N ALA A 175 0.67 -13.16 -10.57
CA ALA A 175 0.54 -14.35 -9.74
C ALA A 175 -0.47 -14.12 -8.61
N TYR A 176 -1.40 -15.07 -8.44
CA TYR A 176 -2.48 -15.02 -7.46
C TYR A 176 -3.50 -13.89 -7.67
N GLY A 177 -3.42 -13.11 -8.75
CA GLY A 177 -4.18 -11.87 -8.93
C GLY A 177 -5.70 -12.04 -9.03
N MET A 178 -6.19 -13.23 -9.39
CA MET A 178 -7.62 -13.57 -9.43
C MET A 178 -8.15 -14.11 -8.09
N SER A 179 -7.30 -14.24 -7.05
CA SER A 179 -7.69 -14.85 -5.77
C SER A 179 -8.82 -14.10 -5.06
N GLY A 180 -8.78 -12.76 -5.04
CA GLY A 180 -9.82 -11.92 -4.44
C GLY A 180 -11.17 -12.04 -5.14
N GLU A 181 -11.18 -12.10 -6.48
CA GLU A 181 -12.42 -12.29 -7.26
C GLU A 181 -13.07 -13.65 -6.98
N ILE A 182 -12.27 -14.72 -7.05
CA ILE A 182 -12.77 -16.09 -6.78
C ILE A 182 -13.23 -16.23 -5.33
N LEU A 183 -12.50 -15.63 -4.37
CA LEU A 183 -12.90 -15.64 -2.97
C LEU A 183 -14.24 -14.89 -2.77
N GLY A 184 -14.36 -13.67 -3.30
CA GLY A 184 -15.57 -12.85 -3.17
C GLY A 184 -16.82 -13.57 -3.71
N GLN A 185 -16.69 -14.20 -4.88
CA GLN A 185 -17.77 -14.97 -5.52
C GLN A 185 -18.30 -16.13 -4.66
N ASN A 186 -17.45 -16.71 -3.81
CA ASN A 186 -17.77 -17.90 -3.02
C ASN A 186 -18.07 -17.57 -1.54
N LEU A 187 -17.48 -16.49 -1.01
CA LEU A 187 -17.67 -16.07 0.38
C LEU A 187 -18.98 -15.30 0.58
N TYR A 188 -19.33 -14.47 -0.40
CA TYR A 188 -20.50 -13.61 -0.34
C TYR A 188 -21.59 -14.14 -1.27
N PRO A 189 -22.88 -14.12 -0.85
CA PRO A 189 -23.97 -14.50 -1.76
C PRO A 189 -24.04 -13.51 -2.95
N PRO A 190 -24.58 -13.91 -4.10
CA PRO A 190 -24.65 -13.07 -5.31
C PRO A 190 -25.23 -11.66 -5.09
N SER A 191 -26.16 -11.51 -4.15
CA SER A 191 -26.79 -10.21 -3.83
C SER A 191 -25.97 -9.32 -2.90
N HIS A 192 -24.82 -9.78 -2.42
CA HIS A 192 -23.98 -9.03 -1.50
C HIS A 192 -22.89 -8.28 -2.28
N PRO A 193 -22.66 -6.98 -2.03
CA PRO A 193 -21.78 -6.17 -2.87
C PRO A 193 -20.30 -6.56 -2.91
N TYR A 194 -19.79 -7.21 -1.86
CA TYR A 194 -18.42 -7.76 -1.89
C TYR A 194 -18.29 -9.07 -2.71
N ASN A 195 -19.34 -9.49 -3.43
CA ASN A 195 -19.29 -10.65 -4.32
C ASN A 195 -18.52 -10.38 -5.63
N TRP A 196 -18.43 -9.12 -6.06
CA TRP A 196 -17.72 -8.71 -7.28
C TRP A 196 -16.47 -7.90 -6.98
N PRO A 197 -15.42 -7.99 -7.82
CA PRO A 197 -14.17 -7.27 -7.59
C PRO A 197 -14.33 -5.77 -7.83
N VAL A 198 -13.51 -4.95 -7.16
CA VAL A 198 -13.54 -3.48 -7.28
C VAL A 198 -13.34 -2.99 -8.71
N ILE A 199 -12.42 -3.61 -9.45
CA ILE A 199 -12.14 -3.30 -10.86
C ILE A 199 -13.25 -3.78 -11.83
N GLY A 200 -14.19 -4.59 -11.34
CA GLY A 200 -15.25 -5.20 -12.14
C GLY A 200 -14.84 -6.45 -12.90
N TYR A 201 -15.84 -7.01 -13.58
CA TYR A 201 -15.71 -8.10 -14.55
C TYR A 201 -15.55 -7.55 -15.97
N VAL A 202 -14.77 -8.24 -16.81
CA VAL A 202 -14.53 -7.79 -18.19
C VAL A 202 -15.85 -7.67 -18.98
N ASP A 203 -16.76 -8.63 -18.81
CA ASP A 203 -18.05 -8.61 -19.50
C ASP A 203 -19.03 -7.57 -18.96
N ASP A 204 -18.87 -7.10 -17.72
CA ASP A 204 -19.63 -5.97 -17.18
C ASP A 204 -19.12 -4.64 -17.77
N LEU A 205 -17.79 -4.48 -17.87
CA LEU A 205 -17.16 -3.32 -18.50
C LEU A 205 -17.57 -3.21 -19.98
N ASP A 206 -17.56 -4.33 -20.72
CA ASP A 206 -17.97 -4.38 -22.13
C ASP A 206 -19.43 -3.92 -22.34
N ARG A 207 -20.32 -4.18 -21.38
CA ARG A 207 -21.75 -3.82 -21.44
C ARG A 207 -22.06 -2.42 -20.93
N ALA A 208 -21.13 -1.77 -20.22
CA ALA A 208 -21.32 -0.44 -19.67
C ALA A 208 -21.65 0.58 -20.78
N THR A 209 -22.56 1.50 -20.50
CA THR A 209 -22.91 2.60 -21.40
C THR A 209 -22.59 3.96 -20.80
N LEU A 210 -22.54 4.99 -21.65
CA LEU A 210 -22.31 6.38 -21.21
C LEU A 210 -23.42 6.89 -20.28
N ASP A 211 -24.66 6.44 -20.47
CA ASP A 211 -25.78 6.84 -19.62
C ASP A 211 -25.69 6.17 -18.24
N ASP A 212 -25.28 4.90 -18.18
CA ASP A 212 -24.98 4.23 -16.89
C ASP A 212 -23.93 5.01 -16.09
N LEU A 213 -22.93 5.54 -16.80
CA LEU A 213 -21.91 6.39 -16.19
C LEU A 213 -22.59 7.63 -15.60
N LYS A 214 -23.30 8.43 -16.40
CA LYS A 214 -23.95 9.66 -15.94
C LYS A 214 -24.87 9.44 -14.73
N ASP A 215 -25.65 8.35 -14.74
CA ASP A 215 -26.54 8.00 -13.63
C ASP A 215 -25.77 7.70 -12.34
N PHE A 216 -24.65 6.96 -12.44
CA PHE A 216 -23.80 6.68 -11.30
C PHE A 216 -23.17 7.96 -10.71
N TYR A 217 -22.74 8.90 -11.57
CA TYR A 217 -22.25 10.20 -11.10
C TYR A 217 -23.32 10.97 -10.31
N LEU A 218 -24.49 11.17 -10.91
CA LEU A 218 -25.57 11.96 -10.30
C LEU A 218 -26.08 11.35 -8.99
N LYS A 219 -25.98 10.03 -8.85
CA LYS A 219 -26.35 9.32 -7.63
C LYS A 219 -25.35 9.49 -6.50
N TRP A 220 -24.05 9.49 -6.79
CA TRP A 220 -23.02 9.28 -5.77
C TRP A 220 -22.02 10.42 -5.57
N TYR A 221 -21.80 11.27 -6.58
CA TYR A 221 -20.75 12.30 -6.60
C TYR A 221 -21.25 13.70 -6.20
N GLY A 222 -22.18 13.75 -5.24
CA GLY A 222 -22.69 15.01 -4.69
C GLY A 222 -21.93 15.48 -3.44
N PRO A 223 -21.95 16.80 -3.12
CA PRO A 223 -21.30 17.35 -1.92
C PRO A 223 -21.72 16.66 -0.62
N ASN A 224 -22.98 16.27 -0.49
CA ASN A 224 -23.53 15.58 0.69
C ASN A 224 -23.08 14.12 0.89
N ASN A 225 -22.32 13.57 -0.06
CA ASN A 225 -21.71 12.25 0.03
C ASN A 225 -20.17 12.33 -0.01
N ALA A 226 -19.61 13.54 0.13
CA ALA A 226 -18.19 13.81 0.03
C ALA A 226 -17.62 14.41 1.33
N TYR A 227 -16.34 14.10 1.57
CA TYR A 227 -15.53 14.62 2.65
C TYR A 227 -14.29 15.25 2.03
N LEU A 228 -14.14 16.56 2.20
CA LEU A 228 -12.97 17.32 1.74
C LEU A 228 -12.05 17.53 2.94
N THR A 229 -10.92 16.83 2.95
CA THR A 229 -9.86 17.01 3.94
C THR A 229 -8.76 17.88 3.36
N ILE A 230 -8.37 18.91 4.10
CA ILE A 230 -7.29 19.85 3.77
C ILE A 230 -6.29 19.79 4.92
N SER A 231 -5.04 19.44 4.63
CA SER A 231 -4.01 19.26 5.67
C SER A 231 -2.68 19.86 5.22
N GLY A 232 -2.10 20.77 6.00
CA GLY A 232 -0.81 21.40 5.68
C GLY A 232 -0.73 22.87 6.08
N ASP A 233 0.16 23.61 5.42
CA ASP A 233 0.50 24.99 5.75
C ASP A 233 -0.59 25.97 5.27
N VAL A 234 -1.70 25.96 6.00
CA VAL A 234 -2.93 26.73 5.74
C VAL A 234 -3.62 27.08 7.07
N THR A 235 -4.49 28.09 7.07
CA THR A 235 -5.44 28.33 8.19
C THR A 235 -6.89 28.22 7.75
N SER A 236 -7.81 28.00 8.69
CA SER A 236 -9.25 27.97 8.39
C SER A 236 -9.77 29.31 7.85
N GLU A 237 -9.19 30.43 8.26
CA GLU A 237 -9.52 31.77 7.74
C GLU A 237 -9.15 31.93 6.26
N GLU A 238 -8.11 31.24 5.79
CA GLU A 238 -7.72 31.19 4.38
C GLU A 238 -8.63 30.24 3.59
N VAL A 239 -8.92 29.06 4.16
CA VAL A 239 -9.63 27.97 3.49
C VAL A 239 -11.12 28.27 3.33
N VAL A 240 -11.81 28.66 4.40
CA VAL A 240 -13.29 28.79 4.41
C VAL A 240 -13.84 29.73 3.33
N PRO A 241 -13.24 30.92 3.07
CA PRO A 241 -13.65 31.76 1.95
C PRO A 241 -13.53 31.08 0.58
N LEU A 242 -12.47 30.28 0.36
CA LEU A 242 -12.27 29.53 -0.88
C LEU A 242 -13.32 28.43 -1.03
N LEU A 243 -13.71 27.77 0.06
CA LEU A 243 -14.80 26.79 0.04
C LEU A 243 -16.13 27.43 -0.39
N LYS A 244 -16.46 28.61 0.18
CA LYS A 244 -17.67 29.36 -0.22
C LYS A 244 -17.63 29.71 -1.71
N LYS A 245 -16.49 30.18 -2.20
CA LYS A 245 -16.29 30.53 -3.60
C LYS A 245 -16.48 29.32 -4.52
N TYR A 246 -15.72 28.25 -4.32
CA TYR A 246 -15.64 27.17 -5.32
C TYR A 246 -16.70 26.09 -5.15
N PHE A 247 -17.10 25.75 -3.93
CA PHE A 247 -18.04 24.66 -3.65
C PHE A 247 -19.45 25.15 -3.31
N GLY A 248 -19.64 26.43 -2.98
CA GLY A 248 -20.92 26.94 -2.47
C GLY A 248 -22.09 26.88 -3.45
N SER A 249 -21.83 27.02 -4.75
CA SER A 249 -22.82 26.95 -5.84
C SER A 249 -23.16 25.52 -6.27
N ILE A 250 -22.37 24.53 -5.84
CA ILE A 250 -22.56 23.13 -6.23
C ILE A 250 -23.79 22.60 -5.51
N ASN A 251 -24.77 22.14 -6.28
CA ASN A 251 -26.01 21.60 -5.75
C ASN A 251 -25.77 20.37 -4.89
N ARG A 252 -26.58 20.23 -3.84
CA ARG A 252 -26.66 19.00 -3.06
C ARG A 252 -27.04 17.84 -4.01
N GLY A 253 -26.31 16.73 -3.93
CA GLY A 253 -26.61 15.53 -4.71
C GLY A 253 -27.76 14.71 -4.13
N ALA A 254 -28.00 13.55 -4.75
CA ALA A 254 -29.04 12.64 -4.33
C ALA A 254 -28.85 12.16 -2.88
N TYR A 255 -29.97 11.81 -2.22
CA TYR A 255 -29.91 11.21 -0.90
C TYR A 255 -29.24 9.83 -0.97
N VAL A 256 -28.17 9.67 -0.20
CA VAL A 256 -27.44 8.39 -0.08
C VAL A 256 -27.91 7.63 1.15
N LYS A 257 -28.55 6.48 0.90
CA LYS A 257 -28.96 5.56 1.95
C LYS A 257 -27.73 4.87 2.57
N ARG A 258 -27.60 4.95 3.89
CA ARG A 258 -26.57 4.23 4.63
C ARG A 258 -26.76 2.72 4.52
N GLN A 259 -25.69 2.01 4.19
CA GLN A 259 -25.67 0.56 4.27
C GLN A 259 -25.68 0.08 5.73
N ARG A 260 -26.10 -1.17 5.92
CA ARG A 260 -26.11 -1.84 7.21
C ARG A 260 -25.15 -3.02 7.17
N PRO A 261 -24.57 -3.41 8.31
CA PRO A 261 -23.78 -4.64 8.40
C PRO A 261 -24.52 -5.84 7.79
N ASN A 262 -23.83 -6.55 6.91
CA ASN A 262 -24.34 -7.70 6.17
C ASN A 262 -23.29 -8.82 6.17
N ILE A 263 -23.12 -9.47 7.32
CA ILE A 263 -22.10 -10.51 7.49
C ILE A 263 -22.63 -11.83 6.90
N PRO A 264 -21.95 -12.47 5.92
CA PRO A 264 -22.41 -13.73 5.36
C PRO A 264 -22.34 -14.85 6.39
N ARG A 265 -23.20 -15.86 6.23
CA ARG A 265 -23.24 -17.06 7.09
C ARG A 265 -23.06 -18.30 6.23
N LEU A 266 -22.04 -19.08 6.55
CA LEU A 266 -21.73 -20.32 5.86
C LEU A 266 -22.37 -21.52 6.59
N SER A 267 -23.13 -22.33 5.87
CA SER A 267 -23.76 -23.56 6.40
C SER A 267 -22.82 -24.77 6.40
N SER A 268 -21.80 -24.74 5.54
CA SER A 268 -20.75 -25.75 5.41
C SER A 268 -19.45 -25.06 5.01
N ASP A 269 -18.33 -25.77 5.14
CA ASP A 269 -17.10 -25.33 4.51
C ASP A 269 -17.30 -25.33 2.99
N LEU A 270 -16.84 -24.27 2.32
CA LEU A 270 -16.93 -24.13 0.86
C LEU A 270 -15.52 -24.22 0.27
N TYR A 271 -15.39 -24.87 -0.87
CA TYR A 271 -14.11 -25.09 -1.52
C TYR A 271 -14.13 -24.46 -2.90
N CYS A 272 -13.16 -23.60 -3.17
CA CYS A 272 -12.99 -22.93 -4.44
C CYS A 272 -11.51 -22.84 -4.82
N GLY A 273 -11.24 -22.38 -6.03
CA GLY A 273 -9.88 -22.22 -6.51
C GLY A 273 -9.76 -22.24 -8.01
N TYR A 274 -8.56 -21.96 -8.49
CA TYR A 274 -8.26 -21.90 -9.92
C TYR A 274 -6.80 -22.28 -10.20
N THR A 275 -6.51 -22.51 -11.47
CA THR A 275 -5.16 -22.79 -11.96
C THR A 275 -4.56 -21.53 -12.57
N ASP A 276 -3.44 -21.06 -12.04
CA ASP A 276 -2.76 -19.85 -12.45
C ASP A 276 -1.44 -20.18 -13.21
N PRO A 277 -1.30 -19.76 -14.49
CA PRO A 277 -0.06 -19.95 -15.26
C PRO A 277 1.12 -19.10 -14.76
N ASN A 278 0.87 -18.03 -14.02
CA ASN A 278 1.87 -17.11 -13.51
C ASN A 278 2.41 -17.52 -12.14
N VAL A 279 1.85 -18.57 -11.54
CA VAL A 279 2.24 -19.05 -10.21
C VAL A 279 3.24 -20.20 -10.29
N TRP A 280 4.27 -20.14 -9.45
CA TRP A 280 5.20 -21.25 -9.19
C TRP A 280 4.86 -22.02 -7.91
N MET A 281 4.43 -21.32 -6.86
CA MET A 281 4.16 -21.88 -5.53
C MET A 281 2.65 -21.95 -5.26
N PRO A 282 2.08 -23.09 -4.90
CA PRO A 282 0.64 -23.16 -4.63
C PRO A 282 0.26 -22.33 -3.39
N MET A 283 -0.96 -21.81 -3.38
CA MET A 283 -1.52 -21.05 -2.25
C MET A 283 -2.79 -21.73 -1.73
N THR A 284 -2.94 -21.74 -0.41
CA THR A 284 -4.20 -22.04 0.29
C THR A 284 -4.59 -20.84 1.14
N ASP A 285 -5.82 -20.37 1.04
CA ASP A 285 -6.37 -19.35 1.93
C ASP A 285 -7.66 -19.88 2.59
N MET A 286 -7.66 -19.97 3.91
CA MET A 286 -8.85 -20.33 4.71
C MET A 286 -9.44 -19.05 5.31
N VAL A 287 -10.66 -18.71 4.90
CA VAL A 287 -11.27 -17.42 5.19
C VAL A 287 -12.58 -17.57 5.95
N PHE A 288 -12.68 -16.89 7.10
CA PHE A 288 -13.88 -16.83 7.92
C PHE A 288 -14.56 -15.45 7.80
N PRO A 289 -15.88 -15.37 7.59
CA PRO A 289 -16.61 -14.11 7.74
C PRO A 289 -16.52 -13.57 9.17
N THR A 290 -16.16 -12.29 9.31
CA THR A 290 -16.09 -11.59 10.60
C THR A 290 -16.94 -10.32 10.61
N VAL A 291 -16.46 -9.27 11.27
CA VAL A 291 -17.24 -8.09 11.64
C VAL A 291 -16.87 -6.90 10.75
N PRO A 292 -17.77 -5.90 10.62
CA PRO A 292 -17.40 -4.65 10.01
C PRO A 292 -16.32 -3.91 10.80
N ILE A 293 -15.65 -3.00 10.12
CA ILE A 293 -14.69 -2.06 10.69
C ILE A 293 -15.34 -1.21 11.79
N TYR A 294 -14.55 -0.83 12.80
CA TYR A 294 -14.96 -0.18 14.05
C TYR A 294 -15.92 -0.99 14.94
N HIS A 295 -16.24 -2.24 14.59
CA HIS A 295 -16.95 -3.11 15.52
C HIS A 295 -16.09 -3.41 16.75
N LYS A 296 -16.71 -3.54 17.93
CA LYS A 296 -16.00 -3.82 19.21
C LYS A 296 -15.14 -5.09 19.22
N ASP A 297 -15.36 -6.00 18.27
CA ASP A 297 -14.61 -7.25 18.13
C ASP A 297 -13.48 -7.14 17.08
N GLU A 298 -13.36 -6.03 16.34
CA GLU A 298 -12.27 -5.84 15.37
C GLU A 298 -10.91 -5.87 16.05
N ALA A 299 -10.66 -4.99 17.04
CA ALA A 299 -9.36 -4.94 17.71
C ALA A 299 -8.97 -6.28 18.37
N PRO A 300 -9.87 -7.00 19.07
CA PRO A 300 -9.57 -8.36 19.53
C PRO A 300 -9.28 -9.38 18.41
N LEU A 301 -9.91 -9.27 17.23
CA LEU A 301 -9.61 -10.13 16.08
C LEU A 301 -8.23 -9.81 15.49
N ASP A 302 -7.87 -8.53 15.39
CA ASP A 302 -6.53 -8.13 14.97
C ASP A 302 -5.47 -8.64 15.95
N MET A 303 -5.71 -8.53 17.27
CA MET A 303 -4.82 -9.12 18.29
C MET A 303 -4.69 -10.64 18.12
N LEU A 304 -5.81 -11.32 17.88
CA LEU A 304 -5.82 -12.77 17.65
C LEU A 304 -4.95 -13.13 16.43
N ALA A 305 -5.10 -12.42 15.32
CA ALA A 305 -4.32 -12.64 14.11
C ALA A 305 -2.82 -12.41 14.35
N ALA A 306 -2.47 -11.29 14.97
CA ALA A 306 -1.08 -10.93 15.26
C ALA A 306 -0.39 -11.91 16.22
N LEU A 307 -1.11 -12.46 17.21
CA LEU A 307 -0.60 -13.49 18.11
C LEU A 307 -0.32 -14.82 17.38
N MET A 308 -1.14 -15.17 16.39
CA MET A 308 -1.02 -16.42 15.66
C MET A 308 -0.03 -16.36 14.50
N GLY A 309 0.06 -15.21 13.81
CA GLY A 309 0.76 -15.07 12.53
C GLY A 309 2.05 -14.26 12.58
N ASP A 310 2.12 -13.19 13.37
CA ASP A 310 3.18 -12.20 13.21
C ASP A 310 4.48 -12.61 13.89
N GLY A 311 5.60 -12.30 13.23
CA GLY A 311 6.95 -12.54 13.75
C GLY A 311 7.37 -14.01 13.80
N ASN A 312 8.67 -14.24 13.99
CA ASN A 312 9.26 -15.58 13.81
C ASN A 312 9.01 -16.51 15.01
N ASN A 313 8.36 -16.02 16.06
CA ASN A 313 7.95 -16.85 17.21
C ASN A 313 6.48 -17.28 17.14
N SER A 314 5.71 -16.84 16.15
CA SER A 314 4.30 -17.19 16.01
C SER A 314 4.12 -18.68 15.72
N ILE A 315 2.98 -19.23 16.12
CA ILE A 315 2.71 -20.66 15.96
C ILE A 315 2.61 -21.03 14.48
N PHE A 316 2.02 -20.17 13.63
CA PHE A 316 1.95 -20.42 12.19
C PHE A 316 3.33 -20.32 11.53
N TYR A 317 4.19 -19.39 11.95
CA TYR A 317 5.58 -19.36 11.46
C TYR A 317 6.31 -20.66 11.80
N LYS A 318 6.24 -21.11 13.06
CA LYS A 318 6.89 -22.36 13.51
C LYS A 318 6.38 -23.57 12.74
N ASN A 319 5.06 -23.69 12.60
CA ASN A 319 4.44 -24.85 12.02
C ASN A 319 4.56 -24.90 10.49
N PHE A 320 4.69 -23.78 9.79
CA PHE A 320 4.73 -23.77 8.32
C PHE A 320 6.07 -23.30 7.73
N VAL A 321 6.60 -22.17 8.21
CA VAL A 321 7.80 -21.57 7.61
C VAL A 321 9.06 -22.25 8.14
N LYS A 322 9.17 -22.38 9.46
CA LYS A 322 10.34 -23.01 10.10
C LYS A 322 10.44 -24.50 9.78
N SER A 323 9.31 -25.19 9.68
CA SER A 323 9.24 -26.60 9.25
C SER A 323 9.50 -26.80 7.75
N GLU A 324 9.66 -25.71 7.00
CA GLU A 324 9.87 -25.68 5.55
C GLU A 324 8.72 -26.25 4.69
N ASP A 325 7.49 -26.21 5.20
CA ASP A 325 6.26 -26.54 4.45
C ASP A 325 5.75 -25.36 3.61
N ALA A 326 6.04 -24.14 4.04
CA ALA A 326 5.67 -22.90 3.38
C ALA A 326 6.82 -21.91 3.30
N ILE A 327 6.82 -21.09 2.25
CA ILE A 327 7.73 -19.95 2.14
C ILE A 327 7.19 -18.75 2.93
N GLN A 328 5.87 -18.61 2.99
CA GLN A 328 5.19 -17.48 3.59
C GLN A 328 3.87 -17.93 4.22
N VAL A 329 3.55 -17.33 5.37
CA VAL A 329 2.24 -17.41 6.00
C VAL A 329 1.77 -16.00 6.34
N GLY A 330 0.48 -15.74 6.09
CA GLY A 330 -0.23 -14.57 6.58
C GLY A 330 -1.42 -14.99 7.42
N VAL A 331 -1.56 -14.39 8.60
CA VAL A 331 -2.78 -14.46 9.41
C VAL A 331 -3.20 -13.04 9.71
N TYR A 332 -4.36 -12.63 9.19
CA TYR A 332 -4.81 -11.24 9.32
C TYR A 332 -6.32 -11.15 9.32
N ASN A 333 -6.82 -10.08 9.95
CA ASN A 333 -8.22 -9.69 9.92
C ASN A 333 -8.37 -8.44 9.04
N SER A 334 -9.29 -8.49 8.09
CA SER A 334 -9.57 -7.42 7.13
C SER A 334 -11.03 -7.03 7.22
N CYS A 335 -11.29 -5.87 7.85
CA CYS A 335 -12.62 -5.34 8.06
C CYS A 335 -12.97 -4.24 7.04
N ARG A 336 -14.20 -4.26 6.54
CA ARG A 336 -14.77 -3.28 5.61
C ARG A 336 -16.09 -2.70 6.18
N GLU A 337 -16.74 -1.77 5.50
CA GLU A 337 -17.92 -1.04 6.02
C GLU A 337 -19.06 -1.95 6.50
N ILE A 338 -19.34 -3.06 5.79
CA ILE A 338 -20.51 -3.91 6.10
C ILE A 338 -20.18 -5.34 6.51
N ALA A 339 -18.94 -5.79 6.35
CA ALA A 339 -18.48 -7.13 6.73
C ALA A 339 -16.95 -7.16 6.88
N GLY A 340 -16.42 -8.24 7.43
CA GLY A 340 -14.98 -8.50 7.50
C GLY A 340 -14.63 -9.93 7.17
N GLU A 341 -13.33 -10.18 7.04
CA GLU A 341 -12.73 -11.45 6.63
C GLU A 341 -11.54 -11.76 7.54
N PHE A 342 -11.43 -12.97 8.07
CA PHE A 342 -10.26 -13.44 8.80
C PHE A 342 -9.55 -14.52 7.99
N HIS A 343 -8.31 -14.27 7.62
CA HIS A 343 -7.56 -15.08 6.67
C HIS A 343 -6.48 -15.92 7.35
N PHE A 344 -6.28 -17.12 6.82
CA PHE A 344 -5.11 -17.95 7.04
C PHE A 344 -4.53 -18.31 5.67
N GLN A 345 -3.65 -17.46 5.18
CA GLN A 345 -3.02 -17.58 3.87
C GLN A 345 -1.67 -18.30 3.98
N ILE A 346 -1.53 -19.42 3.27
CA ILE A 346 -0.32 -20.25 3.23
C ILE A 346 0.17 -20.30 1.78
N ILE A 347 1.36 -19.77 1.52
CA ILE A 347 2.06 -19.98 0.24
C ILE A 347 3.07 -21.10 0.46
N SER A 348 2.68 -22.30 0.01
CA SER A 348 3.48 -23.51 0.21
C SER A 348 4.63 -23.56 -0.78
N PHE A 349 5.74 -24.20 -0.39
CA PHE A 349 6.79 -24.52 -1.35
C PHE A 349 6.23 -25.35 -2.51
N ASN A 350 6.84 -25.23 -3.69
CA ASN A 350 6.46 -26.10 -4.80
C ASN A 350 6.77 -27.56 -4.40
N PRO A 351 5.76 -28.43 -4.27
CA PRO A 351 5.93 -29.77 -3.73
C PRO A 351 6.51 -30.78 -4.74
N GLY A 352 6.89 -30.33 -5.94
CA GLY A 352 7.54 -31.18 -6.94
C GLY A 352 6.60 -32.22 -7.57
N MET A 353 7.19 -33.33 -8.07
CA MET A 353 6.46 -34.31 -8.90
C MET A 353 5.39 -35.11 -8.15
N ASP A 354 5.62 -35.44 -6.88
CA ASP A 354 4.73 -36.33 -6.10
C ASP A 354 3.35 -35.70 -5.83
N PHE A 355 3.28 -34.36 -5.78
CA PHE A 355 2.03 -33.60 -5.68
C PHE A 355 1.12 -33.75 -6.91
N TYR A 356 1.71 -34.00 -8.07
CA TYR A 356 0.98 -34.04 -9.34
C TYR A 356 0.09 -35.27 -9.47
N GLU A 357 0.38 -36.34 -8.72
CA GLU A 357 -0.42 -37.55 -8.69
C GLU A 357 -1.69 -37.40 -7.85
N ASN A 358 -1.66 -36.57 -6.79
CA ASN A 358 -2.83 -36.36 -5.92
C ASN A 358 -2.88 -34.94 -5.30
N PRO A 359 -3.19 -33.91 -6.09
CA PRO A 359 -3.22 -32.53 -5.60
C PRO A 359 -4.25 -32.29 -4.51
N GLY A 360 -5.37 -33.02 -4.54
CA GLY A 360 -6.40 -32.92 -3.50
C GLY A 360 -5.85 -33.27 -2.12
N LEU A 361 -5.05 -34.32 -2.02
CA LEU A 361 -4.43 -34.72 -0.75
C LEU A 361 -3.48 -33.66 -0.19
N PHE A 362 -2.73 -32.96 -1.04
CA PHE A 362 -1.83 -31.89 -0.61
C PHE A 362 -2.61 -30.71 0.00
N PHE A 363 -3.62 -30.20 -0.69
CA PHE A 363 -4.43 -29.08 -0.16
C PHE A 363 -5.20 -29.48 1.10
N ASN A 364 -5.72 -30.71 1.15
CA ASN A 364 -6.32 -31.26 2.37
C ASN A 364 -5.31 -31.35 3.51
N GLY A 365 -4.04 -31.67 3.21
CA GLY A 365 -2.95 -31.69 4.17
C GLY A 365 -2.65 -30.30 4.73
N VAL A 366 -2.55 -29.29 3.87
CA VAL A 366 -2.36 -27.88 4.27
C VAL A 366 -3.54 -27.40 5.13
N GLU A 367 -4.78 -27.65 4.69
CA GLU A 367 -5.98 -27.30 5.45
C GLU A 367 -6.00 -28.00 6.82
N GLY A 368 -5.74 -29.32 6.84
CA GLY A 368 -5.65 -30.09 8.08
C GLY A 368 -4.61 -29.52 9.03
N LYS A 369 -3.46 -29.08 8.51
CA LYS A 369 -2.40 -28.45 9.30
C LYS A 369 -2.80 -27.07 9.83
N ILE A 370 -3.55 -26.28 9.07
CA ILE A 370 -4.12 -25.01 9.56
C ILE A 370 -5.02 -25.32 10.77
N ARG A 371 -5.95 -26.27 10.63
CA ARG A 371 -6.89 -26.63 11.70
C ARG A 371 -6.18 -27.18 12.94
N SER A 372 -5.21 -28.08 12.78
CA SER A 372 -4.44 -28.60 13.92
C SER A 372 -3.63 -27.50 14.61
N THR A 373 -3.10 -26.55 13.85
CA THR A 373 -2.37 -25.39 14.41
C THR A 373 -3.29 -24.47 15.21
N LEU A 374 -4.56 -24.34 14.80
CA LEU A 374 -5.57 -23.59 15.58
C LEU A 374 -5.93 -24.28 16.90
N ASP A 375 -6.02 -25.61 16.88
CA ASP A 375 -6.25 -26.40 18.09
C ASP A 375 -5.05 -26.27 19.05
N GLU A 376 -3.82 -26.39 18.53
CA GLU A 376 -2.57 -26.22 19.28
C GLU A 376 -2.47 -24.80 19.88
N PHE A 377 -2.77 -23.75 19.12
CA PHE A 377 -2.72 -22.36 19.61
C PHE A 377 -3.61 -22.13 20.84
N ILE A 378 -4.80 -22.74 20.85
CA ILE A 378 -5.71 -22.61 22.00
C ILE A 378 -5.36 -23.53 23.15
N GLU A 379 -4.79 -24.70 22.88
CA GLU A 379 -4.31 -25.61 23.92
C GLU A 379 -3.11 -25.01 24.66
N GLU A 380 -2.14 -24.46 23.92
CA GLU A 380 -0.96 -23.79 24.49
C GLU A 380 -1.33 -22.43 25.12
N GLY A 381 -2.26 -21.70 24.49
CA GLY A 381 -2.63 -20.35 24.87
C GLY A 381 -1.53 -19.33 24.57
N PHE A 382 -1.67 -18.14 25.17
CA PHE A 382 -0.68 -17.06 25.06
C PHE A 382 -0.50 -16.31 26.39
N THR A 383 0.70 -15.79 26.58
CA THR A 383 1.13 -15.09 27.79
C THR A 383 0.73 -13.61 27.77
N ASP A 384 0.71 -12.97 28.95
CA ASP A 384 0.47 -11.52 29.03
C ASP A 384 1.60 -10.72 28.38
N ALA A 385 2.81 -11.27 28.39
CA ALA A 385 3.96 -10.68 27.72
C ALA A 385 3.78 -10.66 26.18
N GLU A 386 3.27 -11.74 25.59
CA GLU A 386 2.96 -11.79 24.15
C GLU A 386 1.84 -10.82 23.78
N LEU A 387 0.77 -10.74 24.59
CA LEU A 387 -0.29 -9.76 24.37
C LEU A 387 0.23 -8.31 24.49
N ALA A 388 1.06 -8.01 25.49
CA ALA A 388 1.66 -6.69 25.66
C ALA A 388 2.61 -6.33 24.51
N MET A 389 3.36 -7.30 24.00
CA MET A 389 4.22 -7.15 22.82
C MET A 389 3.41 -6.73 21.59
N VAL A 390 2.34 -7.46 21.27
CA VAL A 390 1.47 -7.12 20.12
C VAL A 390 0.84 -5.73 20.29
N LYS A 391 0.42 -5.36 21.50
CA LYS A 391 -0.09 -4.01 21.78
C LYS A 391 0.95 -2.94 21.50
N ASN A 392 2.19 -3.11 21.94
CA ASN A 392 3.26 -2.14 21.71
C ASN A 392 3.56 -1.96 20.22
N GLU A 393 3.56 -3.05 19.46
CA GLU A 393 3.77 -3.03 18.02
C GLU A 393 2.69 -2.21 17.31
N ILE A 394 1.41 -2.46 17.62
CA ILE A 394 0.30 -1.73 17.00
C ILE A 394 0.25 -0.26 17.41
N VAL A 395 0.61 0.05 18.66
CA VAL A 395 0.78 1.45 19.09
C VAL A 395 1.89 2.14 18.30
N SER A 396 3.02 1.46 18.08
CA SER A 396 4.12 2.01 17.27
C SER A 396 3.67 2.29 15.84
N GLN A 397 2.97 1.34 15.20
CA GLN A 397 2.42 1.51 13.84
C GLN A 397 1.38 2.63 13.77
N THR A 398 0.58 2.80 14.83
CA THR A 398 -0.45 3.85 14.89
C THR A 398 0.17 5.26 14.95
N ILE A 399 1.34 5.42 15.58
CA ILE A 399 2.07 6.69 15.62
C ILE A 399 2.53 7.12 14.22
N ASP A 400 2.77 6.17 13.32
CA ASP A 400 3.28 6.45 11.97
C ASP A 400 2.28 7.24 11.12
N PHE A 401 0.99 7.22 11.45
CA PHE A 401 0.00 8.08 10.80
C PHE A 401 0.24 9.58 10.99
N LYS A 402 1.11 9.98 11.92
CA LYS A 402 1.52 11.38 12.14
C LYS A 402 2.73 11.81 11.31
N THR A 403 3.33 10.94 10.51
CA THR A 403 4.64 11.21 9.87
C THR A 403 4.56 12.03 8.57
N SER A 404 3.37 12.29 8.04
CA SER A 404 3.19 13.18 6.87
C SER A 404 1.80 13.78 6.82
N VAL A 405 1.67 14.96 6.21
CA VAL A 405 0.37 15.63 5.96
C VAL A 405 -0.60 14.73 5.17
N SER A 406 -0.10 13.90 4.26
CA SER A 406 -0.91 12.97 3.47
C SER A 406 -1.53 11.85 4.32
N MET A 407 -0.72 11.24 5.20
CA MET A 407 -1.20 10.20 6.12
C MET A 407 -2.19 10.78 7.14
N LYS A 408 -1.92 11.97 7.68
CA LYS A 408 -2.83 12.70 8.57
C LYS A 408 -4.18 12.95 7.88
N SER A 409 -4.18 13.47 6.66
CA SER A 409 -5.41 13.72 5.88
C SER A 409 -6.21 12.43 5.65
N THR A 410 -5.51 11.33 5.31
CA THR A 410 -6.15 10.03 5.04
C THR A 410 -6.83 9.46 6.28
N ILE A 411 -6.18 9.50 7.43
CA ILE A 411 -6.74 8.93 8.67
C ILE A 411 -7.86 9.81 9.24
N ILE A 412 -7.73 11.14 9.16
CA ILE A 412 -8.79 12.09 9.53
C ILE A 412 -10.06 11.82 8.71
N SER A 413 -9.91 11.71 7.38
CA SER A 413 -11.02 11.35 6.49
C SER A 413 -11.69 10.04 6.95
N ARG A 414 -10.91 8.97 7.17
CA ARG A 414 -11.43 7.66 7.61
C ARG A 414 -12.20 7.72 8.92
N TRP A 415 -11.72 8.45 9.92
CA TRP A 415 -12.45 8.61 11.19
C TRP A 415 -13.80 9.29 11.02
N GLU A 416 -13.94 10.18 10.03
CA GLU A 416 -15.17 10.91 9.78
C GLU A 416 -16.15 10.14 8.89
N TRP A 417 -15.75 9.68 7.70
CA TRP A 417 -16.68 9.01 6.78
C TRP A 417 -17.07 7.60 7.27
N LEU A 418 -16.10 6.85 7.79
CA LEU A 418 -16.31 5.46 8.21
C LEU A 418 -16.55 5.35 9.72
N GLY A 419 -15.75 6.07 10.50
CA GLY A 419 -15.85 6.12 11.96
C GLY A 419 -16.97 7.02 12.49
N LYS A 420 -17.63 7.77 11.61
CA LYS A 420 -18.75 8.69 11.92
C LYS A 420 -18.37 9.76 12.95
N GLY A 421 -17.11 10.20 12.92
CA GLY A 421 -16.54 11.23 13.81
C GLY A 421 -16.33 10.77 15.26
N ASN A 422 -16.49 9.47 15.56
CA ASN A 422 -16.34 8.93 16.92
C ASN A 422 -14.90 8.53 17.28
N TYR A 423 -13.98 8.64 16.32
CA TYR A 423 -12.61 8.17 16.46
C TYR A 423 -11.60 9.29 16.19
N ASN A 424 -10.44 9.13 16.80
CA ASN A 424 -9.24 9.94 16.72
C ASN A 424 -8.05 9.08 17.18
N MET A 425 -6.84 9.63 17.15
CA MET A 425 -5.62 8.89 17.49
C MET A 425 -5.68 8.26 18.88
N SER A 426 -6.09 9.03 19.89
CA SER A 426 -6.17 8.56 21.28
C SER A 426 -7.15 7.39 21.44
N SER A 427 -8.34 7.51 20.83
CA SER A 427 -9.34 6.44 20.85
C SER A 427 -8.88 5.20 20.08
N GLU A 428 -8.14 5.38 18.97
CA GLU A 428 -7.62 4.28 18.17
C GLU A 428 -6.62 3.46 18.98
N VAL A 429 -5.65 4.12 19.60
CA VAL A 429 -4.71 3.46 20.51
C VAL A 429 -5.45 2.78 21.65
N LYS A 430 -6.43 3.46 22.26
CA LYS A 430 -7.21 2.91 23.38
C LYS A 430 -7.93 1.61 23.02
N ARG A 431 -8.51 1.52 21.82
CA ARG A 431 -9.21 0.29 21.35
C ARG A 431 -8.33 -0.95 21.39
N TYR A 432 -7.04 -0.79 21.09
CA TYR A 432 -6.07 -1.89 21.08
C TYR A 432 -5.46 -2.10 22.48
N THR A 433 -5.10 -1.03 23.19
CA THR A 433 -4.51 -1.16 24.54
C THR A 433 -5.47 -1.76 25.56
N ASP A 434 -6.78 -1.58 25.36
CA ASP A 434 -7.82 -2.11 26.25
C ASP A 434 -8.14 -3.60 26.04
N VAL A 435 -7.69 -4.22 24.94
CA VAL A 435 -8.01 -5.63 24.65
C VAL A 435 -7.46 -6.54 25.75
N THR A 436 -8.29 -7.41 26.30
CA THR A 436 -7.84 -8.40 27.30
C THR A 436 -7.64 -9.78 26.70
N ARG A 437 -7.02 -10.69 27.46
CA ARG A 437 -6.90 -12.11 27.08
C ARG A 437 -8.29 -12.72 26.82
N GLU A 438 -9.25 -12.41 27.67
CA GLU A 438 -10.62 -12.93 27.59
C GLU A 438 -11.30 -12.47 26.30
N ASP A 439 -11.04 -11.24 25.84
CA ASP A 439 -11.57 -10.75 24.57
C ASP A 439 -11.03 -11.53 23.37
N VAL A 440 -9.72 -11.79 23.34
CA VAL A 440 -9.07 -12.58 22.28
C VAL A 440 -9.64 -14.01 22.24
N ILE A 441 -9.69 -14.69 23.39
CA ILE A 441 -10.26 -16.04 23.49
C ILE A 441 -11.74 -16.05 23.11
N ARG A 442 -12.50 -15.03 23.51
CA ARG A 442 -13.91 -14.88 23.17
C ARG A 442 -14.12 -14.74 21.67
N VAL A 443 -13.35 -13.91 20.97
CA VAL A 443 -13.51 -13.76 19.52
C VAL A 443 -13.05 -15.00 18.76
N TYR A 444 -12.00 -15.69 19.19
CA TYR A 444 -11.62 -16.99 18.64
C TYR A 444 -12.79 -17.98 18.69
N ASN A 445 -13.39 -18.16 19.87
CA ASN A 445 -14.52 -19.07 20.06
C ASN A 445 -15.77 -18.64 19.27
N LYS A 446 -15.96 -17.34 19.07
CA LYS A 446 -17.14 -16.79 18.41
C LYS A 446 -17.04 -16.86 16.88
N TYR A 447 -15.88 -16.60 16.29
CA TYR A 447 -15.71 -16.40 14.86
C TYR A 447 -14.87 -17.48 14.15
N ILE A 448 -14.04 -18.23 14.87
CA ILE A 448 -13.11 -19.20 14.27
C ILE A 448 -13.47 -20.63 14.69
N LYS A 449 -13.52 -20.91 16.00
CA LYS A 449 -13.72 -22.27 16.51
C LYS A 449 -15.04 -22.88 16.02
N ASN A 450 -14.95 -24.05 15.39
CA ASN A 450 -16.09 -24.79 14.83
C ASN A 450 -16.93 -23.96 13.83
N ARG A 451 -16.39 -22.87 13.28
CA ARG A 451 -17.03 -22.10 12.22
C ARG A 451 -16.69 -22.68 10.87
N LYS A 452 -17.51 -22.31 9.90
CA LYS A 452 -17.37 -22.71 8.51
C LYS A 452 -16.60 -21.63 7.77
N ALA A 453 -15.71 -22.05 6.89
CA ALA A 453 -14.83 -21.18 6.12
C ALA A 453 -15.00 -21.40 4.62
N VAL A 454 -14.51 -20.44 3.83
CA VAL A 454 -14.16 -20.68 2.44
C VAL A 454 -12.69 -21.09 2.39
N ILE A 455 -12.40 -22.22 1.75
CA ILE A 455 -11.05 -22.70 1.48
C ILE A 455 -10.80 -22.42 -0.01
N SER A 456 -10.00 -21.39 -0.29
CA SER A 456 -9.60 -20.99 -1.64
C SER A 456 -8.20 -21.51 -1.94
N THR A 457 -8.01 -22.11 -3.12
CA THR A 457 -6.71 -22.67 -3.53
C THR A 457 -6.26 -22.12 -4.89
N VAL A 458 -4.97 -21.81 -5.01
CA VAL A 458 -4.35 -21.43 -6.29
C VAL A 458 -3.30 -22.47 -6.66
N LYS A 459 -3.47 -23.05 -7.84
CA LYS A 459 -2.63 -24.14 -8.36
C LYS A 459 -1.73 -23.61 -9.48
N PRO A 460 -0.44 -23.95 -9.55
CA PRO A 460 0.37 -23.63 -10.74
C PRO A 460 -0.20 -24.33 -11.99
N LYS A 461 0.12 -23.84 -13.21
CA LYS A 461 -0.35 -24.48 -14.46
C LYS A 461 0.24 -25.86 -14.73
N ASN A 462 1.55 -26.02 -14.63
CA ASN A 462 2.19 -27.30 -14.91
C ASN A 462 2.19 -28.15 -13.63
N PRO A 463 1.70 -29.41 -13.68
CA PRO A 463 1.13 -30.16 -14.81
C PRO A 463 -0.41 -30.17 -14.84
N PHE A 464 -1.06 -29.34 -14.03
CA PHE A 464 -2.50 -29.36 -13.78
C PHE A 464 -3.38 -28.97 -14.96
N ALA A 465 -2.85 -28.23 -15.93
CA ALA A 465 -3.59 -27.84 -17.14
C ALA A 465 -2.72 -27.99 -18.39
N THR A 466 -3.27 -28.71 -19.38
CA THR A 466 -2.65 -28.91 -20.71
C THR A 466 -3.16 -27.90 -21.75
N LYS A 467 -4.24 -27.17 -21.47
CA LYS A 467 -4.77 -26.15 -22.37
C LYS A 467 -3.93 -24.87 -22.34
N LYS A 468 -3.86 -24.21 -23.49
CA LYS A 468 -3.20 -22.91 -23.68
C LYS A 468 -4.14 -21.75 -23.29
N ASP A 469 -4.85 -21.88 -22.18
CA ASP A 469 -5.87 -20.89 -21.83
C ASP A 469 -5.25 -19.86 -20.87
N SER A 470 -5.43 -18.58 -21.19
CA SER A 470 -5.24 -17.47 -20.25
C SER A 470 -6.36 -17.49 -19.21
N LEU A 471 -6.10 -16.92 -18.03
CA LEU A 471 -7.16 -16.69 -17.05
C LEU A 471 -8.21 -15.73 -17.65
N VAL A 472 -9.48 -16.01 -17.40
CA VAL A 472 -10.62 -15.20 -17.86
C VAL A 472 -11.40 -14.73 -16.65
N SER A 473 -11.68 -13.43 -16.61
CA SER A 473 -12.63 -12.84 -15.66
C SER A 473 -14.01 -12.80 -16.30
N PHE A 474 -15.02 -13.29 -15.58
CA PHE A 474 -16.40 -13.41 -16.07
C PHE A 474 -17.38 -13.26 -14.92
N ASN A 475 -18.46 -12.50 -15.13
CA ASN A 475 -19.52 -12.33 -14.14
C ASN A 475 -20.51 -13.52 -14.13
N PRO A 476 -20.51 -14.38 -13.10
CA PRO A 476 -21.46 -15.49 -13.02
C PRO A 476 -22.91 -15.03 -12.76
N ASN A 477 -23.11 -13.78 -12.36
CA ASN A 477 -24.37 -13.20 -11.92
C ASN A 477 -24.84 -12.04 -12.81
N ALA A 478 -24.41 -11.97 -14.08
CA ALA A 478 -24.70 -10.86 -15.00
C ALA A 478 -26.21 -10.53 -15.17
N ASN A 479 -27.10 -11.51 -14.99
CA ASN A 479 -28.55 -11.33 -15.11
C ASN A 479 -29.27 -11.07 -13.77
N LEU A 480 -28.53 -10.90 -12.68
CA LEU A 480 -29.09 -10.60 -11.36
C LEU A 480 -29.63 -9.17 -11.34
N ILE A 481 -30.87 -8.99 -10.88
CA ILE A 481 -31.49 -7.68 -10.68
C ILE A 481 -31.89 -7.59 -9.21
N LEU A 482 -31.36 -6.60 -8.48
CA LEU A 482 -31.73 -6.37 -7.09
C LEU A 482 -32.96 -5.46 -7.00
N SER A 483 -33.73 -5.57 -5.91
CA SER A 483 -34.90 -4.71 -5.74
C SER A 483 -34.55 -3.23 -5.66
N GLU A 484 -33.34 -2.89 -5.18
CA GLU A 484 -32.86 -1.51 -5.18
C GLU A 484 -32.60 -0.97 -6.59
N ASP A 485 -32.22 -1.82 -7.55
CA ASP A 485 -31.94 -1.43 -8.94
C ASP A 485 -33.21 -0.99 -9.70
N LEU A 486 -34.37 -1.49 -9.29
CA LEU A 486 -35.67 -1.22 -9.94
C LEU A 486 -36.31 0.13 -9.53
N SER A 487 -35.68 0.86 -8.60
CA SER A 487 -36.26 2.04 -7.94
C SER A 487 -35.47 3.34 -8.15
N ALA A 488 -34.57 3.36 -9.14
CA ALA A 488 -33.76 4.54 -9.44
C ALA A 488 -34.65 5.72 -9.88
N PRO A 489 -34.62 6.88 -9.19
CA PRO A 489 -35.30 8.07 -9.65
C PRO A 489 -34.66 8.60 -10.93
N ASP A 490 -35.42 9.35 -11.74
CA ASP A 490 -34.85 10.12 -12.85
C ASP A 490 -33.89 11.17 -12.28
N TYR A 491 -32.59 10.93 -12.42
CA TYR A 491 -31.57 11.88 -12.00
C TYR A 491 -31.51 13.04 -12.98
N THR A 492 -31.62 14.27 -12.48
CA THR A 492 -31.49 15.47 -13.30
C THR A 492 -30.17 16.16 -12.97
N TYR A 493 -29.32 16.35 -13.97
CA TYR A 493 -28.14 17.19 -13.81
C TYR A 493 -28.58 18.66 -13.69
N VAL A 494 -28.23 19.28 -12.56
CA VAL A 494 -28.43 20.71 -12.34
C VAL A 494 -27.07 21.34 -12.11
N LYS A 495 -26.63 22.07 -13.12
CA LYS A 495 -25.38 22.83 -13.09
C LYS A 495 -25.42 23.90 -11.99
N GLY A 496 -24.28 24.07 -11.30
CA GLY A 496 -24.11 25.15 -10.33
C GLY A 496 -24.09 26.52 -11.00
N ASP A 497 -24.60 27.55 -10.32
CA ASP A 497 -24.58 28.93 -10.80
C ASP A 497 -23.57 29.73 -9.98
N ASP A 498 -22.41 30.03 -10.57
CA ASP A 498 -21.33 30.75 -9.92
C ASP A 498 -21.48 32.26 -10.04
N TYR A 499 -21.15 32.97 -8.96
CA TYR A 499 -21.03 34.43 -8.99
C TYR A 499 -19.71 34.93 -9.61
N PHE A 500 -18.82 34.02 -10.03
CA PHE A 500 -17.51 34.30 -10.60
C PHE A 500 -17.29 33.47 -11.88
N ASP A 501 -16.29 33.85 -12.69
CA ASP A 501 -15.92 33.09 -13.89
C ASP A 501 -15.01 31.91 -13.52
N ARG A 502 -15.57 30.70 -13.53
CA ARG A 502 -14.85 29.45 -13.22
C ARG A 502 -13.84 29.05 -14.30
N SER A 503 -13.96 29.56 -15.52
CA SER A 503 -13.01 29.25 -16.61
C SER A 503 -11.63 29.87 -16.39
N ILE A 504 -11.53 30.83 -15.45
CA ILE A 504 -10.27 31.49 -15.10
C ILE A 504 -9.53 30.67 -14.04
N GLN A 505 -8.43 30.04 -14.46
CA GLN A 505 -7.52 29.36 -13.53
C GLN A 505 -6.97 30.36 -12.48
N PRO A 506 -7.01 30.02 -11.17
CA PRO A 506 -6.44 30.86 -10.13
C PRO A 506 -4.94 31.10 -10.33
N THR A 507 -4.48 32.32 -10.06
CA THR A 507 -3.05 32.64 -10.07
C THR A 507 -2.46 32.36 -8.69
N PRO A 508 -1.46 31.47 -8.57
CA PRO A 508 -0.84 31.16 -7.28
C PRO A 508 -0.14 32.39 -6.71
N GLY A 509 -0.12 32.48 -5.38
CA GLY A 509 0.68 33.47 -4.67
C GLY A 509 2.19 33.19 -4.78
N ASN A 510 3.00 33.96 -4.05
CA ASN A 510 4.44 33.71 -3.97
C ASN A 510 4.71 32.35 -3.32
N SER A 511 5.65 31.58 -3.89
CA SER A 511 6.09 30.33 -3.29
C SER A 511 6.82 30.57 -1.97
N LYS A 512 6.54 29.73 -0.97
CA LYS A 512 7.27 29.68 0.31
C LYS A 512 8.43 28.70 0.16
N ALA A 513 9.64 29.12 0.56
CA ALA A 513 10.79 28.22 0.58
C ALA A 513 10.65 27.19 1.72
N PRO A 514 11.04 25.92 1.51
CA PRO A 514 11.07 24.94 2.57
C PRO A 514 12.12 25.31 3.62
N THR A 515 11.80 25.03 4.89
CA THR A 515 12.78 25.12 5.97
C THR A 515 13.68 23.89 5.88
N VAL A 516 14.96 24.11 5.56
CA VAL A 516 15.93 23.01 5.56
C VAL A 516 16.31 22.73 7.02
N PRO A 517 16.13 21.50 7.53
CA PRO A 517 16.53 21.16 8.89
C PRO A 517 18.03 21.39 9.10
N GLU A 518 18.40 21.92 10.27
CA GLU A 518 19.80 21.95 10.66
C GLU A 518 20.32 20.53 10.84
N TYR A 519 21.44 20.21 10.21
CA TYR A 519 22.10 18.93 10.37
C TYR A 519 23.46 19.10 11.05
N TYR A 520 23.86 18.08 11.79
CA TYR A 520 25.19 17.99 12.37
C TYR A 520 26.00 16.89 11.70
N ASN A 521 27.32 17.09 11.74
CA ASN A 521 28.29 16.05 11.45
C ASN A 521 28.94 15.56 12.74
N ALA A 522 29.26 14.27 12.77
CA ALA A 522 30.15 13.67 13.76
C ALA A 522 31.00 12.58 13.11
N THR A 523 32.15 12.29 13.70
CA THR A 523 33.01 11.20 13.28
C THR A 523 33.37 10.39 14.51
N LEU A 524 33.12 9.09 14.46
CA LEU A 524 33.51 8.16 15.52
C LEU A 524 35.02 7.91 15.49
N SER A 525 35.60 7.47 16.60
CA SER A 525 37.05 7.26 16.71
C SER A 525 37.63 6.26 15.70
N ASN A 526 36.81 5.34 15.17
CA ASN A 526 37.22 4.38 14.15
C ASN A 526 37.03 4.87 12.69
N GLY A 527 36.53 6.09 12.49
CA GLY A 527 36.42 6.75 11.19
C GLY A 527 35.02 6.73 10.55
N ILE A 528 34.01 6.15 11.21
CA ILE A 528 32.63 6.19 10.72
C ILE A 528 32.13 7.65 10.76
N ASN A 529 31.67 8.14 9.62
CA ASN A 529 31.03 9.45 9.52
C ASN A 529 29.54 9.34 9.79
N ILE A 530 29.02 10.29 10.56
CA ILE A 530 27.62 10.39 10.96
C ILE A 530 27.09 11.75 10.48
N ILE A 531 25.96 11.71 9.79
CA ILE A 531 25.14 12.89 9.51
C ILE A 531 23.83 12.69 10.25
N GLY A 532 23.37 13.69 10.99
CA GLY A 532 22.07 13.59 11.66
C GLY A 532 21.32 14.91 11.78
N THR A 533 20.02 14.80 12.00
CA THR A 533 19.10 15.92 12.29
C THR A 533 18.14 15.51 13.39
N GLU A 534 17.84 16.44 14.29
CA GLU A 534 16.85 16.27 15.34
C GLU A 534 15.45 16.64 14.79
N SER A 535 14.45 15.81 15.07
CA SER A 535 13.04 16.09 14.75
C SER A 535 12.14 15.44 15.79
N SER A 536 11.33 16.25 16.48
CA SER A 536 10.47 15.83 17.60
C SER A 536 8.98 15.73 17.25
N GLU A 537 8.64 15.68 15.95
CA GLU A 537 7.24 15.57 15.50
C GLU A 537 6.59 14.25 15.95
N VAL A 538 7.37 13.18 15.96
CA VAL A 538 6.97 11.86 16.46
C VAL A 538 8.06 11.30 17.38
N PRO A 539 7.71 10.54 18.43
CA PRO A 539 8.66 10.00 19.41
C PRO A 539 9.39 8.75 18.86
N LYS A 540 10.09 8.91 17.74
CA LYS A 540 10.80 7.85 17.02
C LYS A 540 12.18 8.32 16.56
N VAL A 541 13.08 7.35 16.44
CA VAL A 541 14.44 7.54 15.92
C VAL A 541 14.70 6.51 14.83
N TYR A 542 15.19 6.99 13.70
CA TYR A 542 15.54 6.21 12.52
C TYR A 542 17.05 6.31 12.27
N LEU A 543 17.71 5.18 12.08
CA LEU A 543 19.11 5.12 11.68
C LEU A 543 19.26 4.27 10.42
N ARG A 544 20.14 4.71 9.52
CA ARG A 544 20.59 3.91 8.38
C ARG A 544 22.11 3.85 8.37
N LEU A 545 22.66 2.65 8.54
CA LEU A 545 24.06 2.39 8.23
C LEU A 545 24.14 1.99 6.75
N THR A 546 25.11 2.55 6.04
CA THR A 546 25.43 2.20 4.66
C THR A 546 26.86 1.71 4.61
N ILE A 547 27.05 0.44 4.27
CA ILE A 547 28.36 -0.24 4.19
C ILE A 547 28.66 -0.44 2.70
N ALA A 548 29.55 0.38 2.15
CA ALA A 548 29.85 0.31 0.71
C ALA A 548 30.59 -1.00 0.36
N GLY A 549 30.19 -1.61 -0.76
CA GLY A 549 30.60 -2.94 -1.20
C GLY A 549 29.52 -3.56 -2.08
N GLY A 550 28.48 -4.13 -1.46
CA GLY A 550 27.38 -4.77 -2.17
C GLY A 550 27.84 -5.80 -3.22
N ALA A 551 27.11 -5.93 -4.32
CA ALA A 551 27.51 -6.80 -5.43
C ALA A 551 28.80 -6.35 -6.16
N LEU A 552 29.33 -5.14 -5.92
CA LEU A 552 30.60 -4.71 -6.55
C LEU A 552 31.77 -5.60 -6.16
N VAL A 553 31.74 -6.16 -4.95
CA VAL A 553 32.88 -6.87 -4.35
C VAL A 553 32.64 -8.37 -4.21
N GLU A 554 31.55 -8.89 -4.77
CA GLU A 554 31.24 -10.32 -4.72
C GLU A 554 31.92 -11.12 -5.85
N ASP A 555 32.12 -12.43 -5.60
CA ASP A 555 32.67 -13.33 -6.62
C ASP A 555 31.65 -13.56 -7.73
N VAL A 556 32.06 -13.33 -8.98
CA VAL A 556 31.30 -13.56 -10.22
C VAL A 556 30.73 -14.99 -10.32
N LYS A 557 31.34 -15.97 -9.64
CA LYS A 557 30.85 -17.36 -9.60
C LYS A 557 29.70 -17.57 -8.62
N ARG A 558 29.45 -16.61 -7.73
CA ARG A 558 28.48 -16.62 -6.62
C ARG A 558 27.65 -15.33 -6.61
N VAL A 559 27.18 -14.90 -7.78
CA VAL A 559 26.27 -13.74 -7.90
C VAL A 559 25.08 -13.89 -6.94
N GLY A 560 24.81 -12.85 -6.15
CA GLY A 560 23.84 -12.83 -5.07
C GLY A 560 24.42 -13.16 -3.68
N LEU A 561 25.74 -13.22 -3.53
CA LEU A 561 26.40 -13.48 -2.25
C LEU A 561 26.22 -12.32 -1.27
N ALA A 562 26.29 -11.08 -1.75
CA ALA A 562 26.09 -9.89 -0.92
C ALA A 562 24.69 -9.86 -0.30
N ASP A 563 23.67 -9.96 -1.15
CA ASP A 563 22.26 -9.99 -0.75
C ASP A 563 21.94 -11.20 0.14
N PHE A 564 22.40 -12.39 -0.22
CA PHE A 564 22.20 -13.57 0.61
C PHE A 564 22.94 -13.50 1.96
N THR A 565 24.04 -12.75 2.05
CA THR A 565 24.68 -12.46 3.34
C THR A 565 23.82 -11.52 4.17
N ALA A 566 23.26 -10.46 3.57
CA ALA A 566 22.34 -9.55 4.25
C ALA A 566 21.07 -10.26 4.76
N GLU A 567 20.47 -11.14 3.96
CA GLU A 567 19.35 -11.99 4.40
C GLU A 567 19.74 -12.86 5.61
N MET A 568 20.94 -13.42 5.61
CA MET A 568 21.44 -14.19 6.75
C MET A 568 21.78 -13.33 7.99
N MET A 569 22.03 -12.03 7.84
CA MET A 569 22.16 -11.10 8.97
C MET A 569 20.80 -10.82 9.64
N ASN A 570 19.69 -11.03 8.94
CA ASN A 570 18.34 -10.90 9.50
C ASN A 570 17.97 -12.08 10.43
N GLU A 571 18.74 -13.17 10.38
CA GLU A 571 18.49 -14.40 11.13
C GLU A 571 19.17 -14.41 12.52
N SER A 572 19.55 -15.61 13.00
CA SER A 572 20.11 -15.82 14.33
C SER A 572 21.46 -15.13 14.52
N THR A 573 21.69 -14.65 15.75
CA THR A 573 22.98 -14.19 16.25
C THR A 573 23.63 -15.29 17.09
N LEU A 574 24.89 -15.09 17.50
CA LEU A 574 25.56 -16.02 18.41
C LEU A 574 24.87 -16.09 19.81
N ASP A 575 24.14 -15.04 20.18
CA ASP A 575 23.54 -14.89 21.51
C ASP A 575 22.01 -15.20 21.50
N LYS A 576 21.33 -15.04 20.36
CA LYS A 576 19.88 -15.24 20.21
C LYS A 576 19.55 -15.98 18.93
N THR A 577 18.59 -16.90 19.05
CA THR A 577 17.92 -17.46 17.87
C THR A 577 17.06 -16.38 17.20
N THR A 578 16.72 -16.60 15.93
CA THR A 578 15.81 -15.73 15.18
C THR A 578 14.50 -15.44 15.94
N GLU A 579 13.91 -16.42 16.62
CA GLU A 579 12.66 -16.24 17.36
C GLU A 579 12.85 -15.33 18.58
N LYS A 580 13.93 -15.53 19.33
CA LYS A 580 14.25 -14.68 20.50
C LYS A 580 14.56 -13.25 20.08
N MET A 581 15.25 -13.06 18.95
CA MET A 581 15.51 -11.73 18.39
C MET A 581 14.20 -11.06 17.95
N SER A 582 13.33 -11.79 17.27
CA SER A 582 12.01 -11.30 16.84
C SER A 582 11.14 -10.87 18.03
N VAL A 583 11.06 -11.69 19.09
CA VAL A 583 10.34 -11.33 20.32
C VAL A 583 10.93 -10.08 20.97
N ALA A 584 12.26 -9.97 21.06
CA ALA A 584 12.91 -8.81 21.67
C ALA A 584 12.61 -7.51 20.91
N LEU A 585 12.71 -7.51 19.58
CA LEU A 585 12.43 -6.35 18.74
C LEU A 585 10.96 -5.92 18.80
N ARG A 586 10.04 -6.87 18.69
CA ARG A 586 8.59 -6.61 18.75
C ARG A 586 8.16 -6.11 20.12
N THR A 587 8.76 -6.62 21.19
CA THR A 587 8.48 -6.13 22.57
C THR A 587 8.78 -4.65 22.70
N LEU A 588 9.82 -4.19 21.99
CA LEU A 588 10.24 -2.78 21.95
C LEU A 588 9.49 -1.95 20.90
N GLY A 589 8.60 -2.53 20.08
CA GLY A 589 8.01 -1.86 18.92
C GLY A 589 9.09 -1.31 17.98
N SER A 590 10.17 -2.07 17.78
CA SER A 590 11.36 -1.64 17.05
C SER A 590 11.66 -2.61 15.91
N SER A 591 12.31 -2.11 14.85
CA SER A 591 12.68 -2.90 13.68
C SER A 591 14.18 -2.77 13.39
N ILE A 592 14.82 -3.88 13.02
CA ILE A 592 16.21 -3.91 12.55
C ILE A 592 16.27 -4.84 11.35
N ARG A 593 16.64 -4.29 10.19
CA ARG A 593 16.68 -5.03 8.93
C ARG A 593 17.97 -4.76 8.17
N PHE A 594 18.52 -5.82 7.61
CA PHE A 594 19.59 -5.77 6.61
C PHE A 594 19.02 -5.99 5.21
N SER A 595 19.60 -5.31 4.23
CA SER A 595 19.42 -5.58 2.81
C SER A 595 20.72 -5.27 2.06
N SER A 596 20.86 -5.74 0.82
CA SER A 596 21.97 -5.36 -0.04
C SER A 596 21.47 -5.00 -1.43
N ASP A 597 22.17 -4.09 -2.09
CA ASP A 597 22.03 -3.85 -3.52
C ASP A 597 23.37 -4.03 -4.22
N ASP A 598 23.45 -3.51 -5.46
CA ASP A 598 24.65 -3.58 -6.27
C ASP A 598 25.86 -2.90 -5.61
N GLU A 599 25.67 -1.86 -4.79
CA GLU A 599 26.73 -0.96 -4.33
C GLU A 599 27.00 -1.01 -2.84
N ALA A 600 26.03 -1.42 -2.03
CA ALA A 600 26.14 -1.38 -0.58
C ALA A 600 25.27 -2.44 0.10
N THR A 601 25.64 -2.72 1.35
CA THR A 601 24.75 -3.33 2.33
C THR A 601 24.22 -2.25 3.27
N TYR A 602 22.93 -2.31 3.58
CA TYR A 602 22.26 -1.40 4.48
C TYR A 602 21.85 -2.11 5.76
N MET A 603 21.90 -1.38 6.88
CA MET A 603 21.22 -1.75 8.11
C MET A 603 20.30 -0.61 8.51
N TYR A 604 19.00 -0.90 8.51
CA TYR A 604 17.95 0.01 8.94
C TYR A 604 17.60 -0.29 10.39
N ILE A 605 17.51 0.76 11.22
CA ILE A 605 17.11 0.67 12.62
C ILE A 605 16.00 1.69 12.83
N GLU A 606 14.93 1.24 13.46
CA GLU A 606 13.78 2.05 13.81
C GLU A 606 13.37 1.73 15.24
N SER A 607 13.15 2.77 16.04
CA SER A 607 12.74 2.59 17.43
C SER A 607 11.89 3.75 17.93
N LEU A 608 11.00 3.46 18.88
CA LEU A 608 10.46 4.50 19.77
C LEU A 608 11.61 5.12 20.58
N THR A 609 11.62 6.44 20.75
CA THR A 609 12.68 7.17 21.48
C THR A 609 13.01 6.52 22.83
N LYS A 610 11.95 6.19 23.60
CA LYS A 610 12.05 5.57 24.93
C LYS A 610 12.74 4.19 24.94
N ASN A 611 12.78 3.50 23.80
CA ASN A 611 13.31 2.13 23.66
C ASN A 611 14.67 2.09 22.93
N LEU A 612 15.20 3.24 22.51
CA LEU A 612 16.38 3.31 21.64
C LEU A 612 17.59 2.55 22.19
N ASP A 613 17.92 2.69 23.47
CA ASP A 613 19.08 2.01 24.08
C ASP A 613 18.97 0.49 23.99
N ALA A 614 17.78 -0.05 24.25
CA ALA A 614 17.53 -1.49 24.15
C ALA A 614 17.61 -1.97 22.69
N THR A 615 17.11 -1.16 21.75
CA THR A 615 17.17 -1.45 20.31
C THR A 615 18.60 -1.43 19.79
N LEU A 616 19.40 -0.42 20.15
CA LEU A 616 20.80 -0.32 19.73
C LEU A 616 21.65 -1.48 20.25
N LYS A 617 21.31 -2.03 21.42
CA LYS A 617 21.95 -3.26 21.91
C LYS A 617 21.64 -4.49 21.05
N LEU A 618 20.41 -4.60 20.52
CA LEU A 618 20.05 -5.65 19.56
C LEU A 618 20.71 -5.40 18.20
N ALA A 619 20.85 -4.13 17.80
CA ALA A 619 21.56 -3.72 16.59
C ALA A 619 23.04 -4.13 16.64
N GLU A 620 23.72 -3.81 17.75
CA GLU A 620 25.09 -4.24 18.05
C GLU A 620 25.22 -5.77 17.90
N GLU A 621 24.31 -6.53 18.49
CA GLU A 621 24.33 -7.98 18.45
C GLU A 621 24.17 -8.53 17.03
N LYS A 622 23.20 -8.03 16.24
CA LYS A 622 23.02 -8.45 14.85
C LYS A 622 24.22 -8.09 13.97
N LEU A 623 24.77 -6.88 14.15
CA LEU A 623 25.90 -6.41 13.37
C LEU A 623 27.19 -7.16 13.70
N LEU A 624 27.51 -7.34 14.98
CA LEU A 624 28.83 -7.82 15.41
C LEU A 624 28.88 -9.32 15.70
N LYS A 625 27.74 -9.98 15.89
CA LYS A 625 27.66 -11.40 16.26
C LYS A 625 26.67 -12.21 15.40
N PRO A 626 26.69 -12.10 14.06
CA PRO A 626 25.85 -12.97 13.23
C PRO A 626 26.26 -14.44 13.36
N ALA A 627 25.28 -15.36 13.44
CA ALA A 627 25.58 -16.78 13.65
C ALA A 627 26.02 -17.51 12.38
N PHE A 628 25.39 -17.18 11.24
CA PHE A 628 25.52 -17.93 9.98
C PHE A 628 25.42 -19.46 10.20
N ASN A 629 24.42 -19.89 10.96
CA ASN A 629 24.21 -21.30 11.29
C ASN A 629 23.67 -22.07 10.07
N ASN A 630 23.79 -23.39 10.10
CA ASN A 630 23.41 -24.23 8.95
C ASN A 630 21.90 -24.43 8.79
N GLU A 631 21.11 -24.25 9.85
CA GLU A 631 19.65 -24.42 9.81
C GLU A 631 19.02 -23.25 9.05
N ASP A 632 19.32 -22.01 9.49
CA ASP A 632 18.91 -20.78 8.83
C ASP A 632 19.42 -20.75 7.39
N PHE A 633 20.69 -21.13 7.16
CA PHE A 633 21.27 -21.17 5.82
C PHE A 633 20.47 -22.05 4.86
N LYS A 634 20.07 -23.26 5.28
CA LYS A 634 19.33 -24.20 4.42
C LYS A 634 17.95 -23.64 4.08
N ARG A 635 17.24 -23.13 5.09
CA ARG A 635 15.92 -22.54 4.93
C ARG A 635 15.97 -21.33 3.99
N ILE A 636 16.84 -20.36 4.26
CA ILE A 636 16.95 -19.16 3.41
C ILE A 636 17.45 -19.54 2.00
N GLN A 637 18.39 -20.48 1.86
CA GLN A 637 18.81 -20.95 0.53
C GLN A 637 17.65 -21.54 -0.27
N LYS A 638 16.80 -22.35 0.37
CA LYS A 638 15.59 -22.92 -0.25
C LYS A 638 14.62 -21.81 -0.64
N GLN A 639 14.28 -20.91 0.28
CA GLN A 639 13.38 -19.77 0.03
C GLN A 639 13.87 -18.91 -1.13
N TYR A 640 15.16 -18.55 -1.14
CA TYR A 640 15.76 -17.74 -2.20
C TYR A 640 15.64 -18.43 -3.57
N ILE A 641 15.97 -19.72 -3.66
CA ILE A 641 15.85 -20.48 -4.91
C ILE A 641 14.41 -20.49 -5.42
N GLU A 642 13.44 -20.67 -4.54
CA GLU A 642 12.01 -20.74 -4.90
C GLU A 642 11.47 -19.37 -5.30
N SER A 643 11.94 -18.29 -4.68
CA SER A 643 11.68 -16.91 -5.10
C SER A 643 12.23 -16.60 -6.50
N ILE A 644 13.43 -17.11 -6.84
CA ILE A 644 13.97 -16.98 -8.21
C ILE A 644 13.08 -17.71 -9.22
N GLU A 645 12.66 -18.94 -8.91
CA GLU A 645 11.79 -19.71 -9.81
C GLU A 645 10.40 -19.07 -9.98
N ALA A 646 9.87 -18.44 -8.93
CA ALA A 646 8.66 -17.62 -8.99
C ALA A 646 8.88 -16.37 -9.84
N GLY A 647 10.01 -15.67 -9.68
CA GLY A 647 10.39 -14.52 -10.50
C GLY A 647 10.45 -14.84 -11.99
N ASN A 648 10.94 -16.03 -12.35
CA ASN A 648 10.97 -16.53 -13.73
C ASN A 648 9.58 -16.74 -14.35
N LYS A 649 8.49 -16.69 -13.57
CA LYS A 649 7.12 -16.70 -14.09
C LYS A 649 6.59 -15.31 -14.43
N ASN A 650 7.26 -14.25 -14.01
CA ASN A 650 6.82 -12.88 -14.24
C ASN A 650 7.46 -12.30 -15.52
N ALA A 651 6.63 -11.80 -16.45
CA ALA A 651 7.08 -11.26 -17.74
C ALA A 651 7.98 -10.02 -17.58
N GLN A 652 7.64 -9.15 -16.64
CA GLN A 652 8.37 -7.92 -16.36
C GLN A 652 9.74 -8.19 -15.76
N ASN A 653 9.86 -9.16 -14.85
CA ASN A 653 11.16 -9.57 -14.30
C ASN A 653 12.08 -10.12 -15.42
N LEU A 654 11.56 -11.02 -16.26
CA LEU A 654 12.34 -11.57 -17.38
C LEU A 654 12.83 -10.48 -18.35
N ALA A 655 11.95 -9.53 -18.68
CA ALA A 655 12.30 -8.42 -19.58
C ALA A 655 13.30 -7.46 -18.94
N SER A 656 13.13 -7.12 -17.65
CA SER A 656 14.04 -6.26 -16.90
C SER A 656 15.44 -6.86 -16.79
N GLU A 657 15.55 -8.15 -16.43
CA GLU A 657 16.84 -8.84 -16.33
C GLU A 657 17.56 -8.91 -17.67
N ALA A 658 16.85 -9.24 -18.75
CA ALA A 658 17.42 -9.28 -20.08
C ALA A 658 17.85 -7.88 -20.56
N TYR A 659 17.06 -6.85 -20.26
CA TYR A 659 17.38 -5.46 -20.59
C TYR A 659 18.65 -4.99 -19.87
N SER A 660 18.74 -5.17 -18.55
CA SER A 660 19.94 -4.86 -17.77
C SER A 660 21.16 -5.63 -18.28
N LYS A 661 20.97 -6.89 -18.67
CA LYS A 661 22.04 -7.70 -19.26
C LYS A 661 22.60 -7.12 -20.55
N GLN A 662 21.74 -6.61 -21.45
CA GLN A 662 22.19 -6.00 -22.70
C GLN A 662 22.90 -4.66 -22.45
N LEU A 663 22.42 -3.85 -21.51
CA LEU A 663 23.03 -2.55 -21.21
C LEU A 663 24.37 -2.67 -20.50
N PHE A 664 24.49 -3.59 -19.54
CA PHE A 664 25.61 -3.61 -18.60
C PHE A 664 26.44 -4.89 -18.65
N GLY A 665 26.09 -5.85 -19.51
CA GLY A 665 26.92 -7.02 -19.82
C GLY A 665 27.20 -7.90 -18.61
N ASP A 666 28.46 -8.31 -18.46
CA ASP A 666 28.92 -9.10 -17.32
C ASP A 666 29.40 -8.23 -16.15
N THR A 667 28.93 -6.99 -15.99
CA THR A 667 29.21 -6.19 -14.78
C THR A 667 28.24 -6.54 -13.64
N PRO A 668 28.49 -6.11 -12.38
CA PRO A 668 27.52 -6.30 -11.28
C PRO A 668 26.11 -5.78 -11.64
N PHE A 669 26.02 -4.68 -12.38
CA PHE A 669 24.76 -4.04 -12.78
C PHE A 669 23.97 -4.80 -13.87
N GLY A 670 24.59 -5.77 -14.55
CA GLY A 670 23.99 -6.52 -15.66
C GLY A 670 23.80 -8.02 -15.39
N ARG A 671 24.29 -8.54 -14.26
CA ARG A 671 24.21 -9.96 -13.94
C ARG A 671 22.98 -10.25 -13.08
N SER A 672 22.21 -11.27 -13.44
CA SER A 672 21.14 -11.79 -12.60
C SER A 672 21.62 -12.87 -11.63
N VAL A 673 21.03 -12.89 -10.44
CA VAL A 673 21.13 -14.01 -9.50
C VAL A 673 20.43 -15.23 -10.11
N THR A 674 21.02 -16.42 -9.96
CA THR A 674 20.40 -17.66 -10.47
C THR A 674 20.43 -18.76 -9.41
N LYS A 675 19.55 -19.75 -9.55
CA LYS A 675 19.62 -20.99 -8.77
C LYS A 675 21.01 -21.63 -8.76
N LYS A 676 21.74 -21.53 -9.88
CA LYS A 676 23.11 -22.07 -10.01
C LYS A 676 24.11 -21.29 -9.16
N THR A 677 24.00 -19.97 -9.08
CA THR A 677 24.91 -19.15 -8.26
C THR A 677 24.61 -19.32 -6.79
N ILE A 678 23.32 -19.31 -6.39
CA ILE A 678 22.90 -19.52 -5.00
C ILE A 678 23.33 -20.90 -4.46
N LYS A 679 23.18 -21.98 -5.25
CA LYS A 679 23.64 -23.33 -4.83
C LYS A 679 25.14 -23.44 -4.57
N LYS A 680 25.96 -22.55 -5.16
CA LYS A 680 27.41 -22.50 -4.94
C LYS A 680 27.79 -21.77 -3.67
N ILE A 681 26.90 -20.95 -3.11
CA ILE A 681 27.15 -20.28 -1.83
C ILE A 681 27.14 -21.33 -0.71
N LYS A 682 28.04 -21.15 0.26
CA LYS A 682 28.18 -21.93 1.48
C LYS A 682 28.30 -20.97 2.66
N THR A 683 28.01 -21.44 3.88
CA THR A 683 28.17 -20.65 5.11
C THR A 683 29.56 -20.04 5.28
N LYS A 684 30.61 -20.74 4.84
CA LYS A 684 31.97 -20.18 4.79
C LYS A 684 32.04 -18.91 3.93
N ASN A 685 31.39 -18.89 2.76
CA ASN A 685 31.42 -17.72 1.88
C ASN A 685 30.72 -16.51 2.50
N LEU A 686 29.63 -16.72 3.24
CA LEU A 686 28.96 -15.65 3.98
C LEU A 686 29.87 -15.06 5.06
N ARG A 687 30.55 -15.91 5.83
CA ARG A 687 31.52 -15.49 6.84
C ARG A 687 32.69 -14.75 6.22
N ASP A 688 33.24 -15.27 5.11
CA ASP A 688 34.34 -14.64 4.38
C ASP A 688 33.91 -13.26 3.84
N TYR A 689 32.71 -13.15 3.27
CA TYR A 689 32.15 -11.89 2.76
C TYR A 689 31.93 -10.89 3.90
N TYR A 690 31.26 -11.32 4.98
CA TYR A 690 31.08 -10.51 6.19
C TYR A 690 32.43 -10.02 6.74
N SER A 691 33.39 -10.90 6.98
CA SER A 691 34.68 -10.52 7.56
C SER A 691 35.50 -9.58 6.68
N SER A 692 35.33 -9.67 5.36
CA SER A 692 36.11 -8.88 4.41
C SER A 692 35.47 -7.53 4.12
N PHE A 693 34.13 -7.47 4.03
CA PHE A 693 33.44 -6.31 3.48
C PHE A 693 32.56 -5.55 4.48
N TYR A 694 32.22 -6.14 5.64
CA TYR A 694 31.56 -5.44 6.72
C TYR A 694 32.63 -4.76 7.58
N THR A 695 32.98 -3.53 7.22
CA THR A 695 34.03 -2.73 7.89
C THR A 695 33.53 -1.32 8.25
N PRO A 696 33.98 -0.76 9.40
CA PRO A 696 33.72 0.64 9.71
C PRO A 696 34.35 1.62 8.70
N LYS A 697 35.37 1.18 7.93
CA LYS A 697 36.14 2.05 7.01
C LYS A 697 35.37 2.48 5.77
N THR A 698 34.34 1.72 5.38
CA THR A 698 33.45 2.04 4.25
C THR A 698 32.03 2.33 4.72
N THR A 699 31.84 2.56 6.03
CA THR A 699 30.53 2.77 6.62
C THR A 699 30.24 4.25 6.90
N SER A 700 29.04 4.68 6.53
CA SER A 700 28.43 5.94 6.98
C SER A 700 27.10 5.70 7.68
N VAL A 701 26.76 6.58 8.63
CA VAL A 701 25.50 6.53 9.38
C VAL A 701 24.69 7.80 9.08
N ILE A 702 23.40 7.63 8.84
CA ILE A 702 22.42 8.72 8.84
C ILE A 702 21.47 8.51 10.02
N VAL A 703 21.16 9.57 10.77
CA VAL A 703 20.20 9.54 11.88
C VAL A 703 19.18 10.67 11.76
N VAL A 704 17.90 10.33 11.94
CA VAL A 704 16.79 11.29 11.95
C VAL A 704 15.85 10.91 13.08
N GLY A 705 15.44 11.87 13.90
CA GLY A 705 14.34 11.66 14.85
C GLY A 705 14.49 12.42 16.16
N ASP A 706 13.67 12.01 17.13
CA ASP A 706 13.48 12.67 18.42
C ASP A 706 14.65 12.33 19.36
N ILE A 707 15.85 12.80 19.00
CA ILE A 707 17.07 12.65 19.78
C ILE A 707 18.11 13.70 19.39
N SER A 708 18.70 14.36 20.39
CA SER A 708 19.79 15.32 20.20
C SER A 708 21.11 14.62 19.86
N LYS A 709 22.03 15.37 19.25
CA LYS A 709 23.40 14.89 18.97
C LYS A 709 24.10 14.42 20.23
N GLU A 710 24.00 15.20 21.31
CA GLU A 710 24.69 14.96 22.58
C GLU A 710 24.20 13.67 23.24
N GLU A 711 22.92 13.33 23.07
CA GLU A 711 22.36 12.07 23.56
C GLU A 711 22.68 10.88 22.64
N LEU A 712 22.67 11.09 21.32
CA LEU A 712 22.87 10.03 20.34
C LEU A 712 24.31 9.51 20.31
N ILE A 713 25.30 10.40 20.20
CA ILE A 713 26.68 10.00 19.91
C ILE A 713 27.24 9.00 20.95
N PRO A 714 27.04 9.19 22.27
CA PRO A 714 27.47 8.20 23.27
C PRO A 714 26.79 6.83 23.10
N LYS A 715 25.53 6.79 22.65
CA LYS A 715 24.76 5.54 22.44
C LYS A 715 25.29 4.74 21.24
N LEU A 716 25.99 5.38 20.30
CA LEU A 716 26.62 4.75 19.15
C LEU A 716 28.05 4.25 19.42
N SER A 717 28.53 4.34 20.66
CA SER A 717 29.88 3.90 21.04
C SER A 717 30.18 2.42 20.75
N PHE A 718 29.16 1.55 20.64
CA PHE A 718 29.37 0.16 20.22
C PHE A 718 29.96 0.04 18.81
N LEU A 719 29.66 1.00 17.92
CA LEU A 719 30.23 1.03 16.58
C LEU A 719 31.73 1.30 16.61
N GLU A 720 32.27 1.96 17.64
CA GLU A 720 33.70 2.19 17.80
C GLU A 720 34.48 0.90 18.07
N GLN A 721 33.81 -0.11 18.61
CA GLN A 721 34.39 -1.43 18.85
C GLN A 721 34.49 -2.27 17.57
N TRP A 722 33.74 -1.89 16.53
CA TRP A 722 33.77 -2.56 15.25
C TRP A 722 35.12 -2.35 14.56
N LYS A 723 35.75 -3.47 14.18
CA LYS A 723 37.05 -3.50 13.51
C LYS A 723 36.88 -3.98 12.08
N GLY A 724 37.69 -3.45 11.20
CA GLY A 724 37.79 -3.89 9.82
C GLY A 724 38.96 -3.21 9.13
N GLU A 725 39.39 -3.80 8.02
CA GLU A 725 40.47 -3.27 7.20
C GLU A 725 39.95 -2.21 6.23
N GLU A 726 40.89 -1.44 5.68
CA GLU A 726 40.60 -0.50 4.59
C GLU A 726 40.33 -1.28 3.30
N LEU A 727 39.32 -0.86 2.53
CA LEU A 727 38.91 -1.54 1.31
C LEU A 727 39.12 -0.67 0.10
N ASN A 728 39.78 -1.25 -0.91
CA ASN A 728 39.81 -0.70 -2.25
C ASN A 728 38.56 -1.14 -2.99
N LEU A 729 37.51 -0.31 -2.94
CA LEU A 729 36.32 -0.52 -3.75
C LEU A 729 36.65 -0.30 -5.23
N PRO A 730 36.03 -1.07 -6.15
CA PRO A 730 36.14 -0.80 -7.58
C PRO A 730 35.75 0.63 -7.92
N LYS A 731 36.31 1.16 -9.00
CA LYS A 731 35.94 2.44 -9.62
C LYS A 731 35.13 2.16 -10.88
N ALA A 732 34.39 3.16 -11.36
CA ALA A 732 33.63 3.05 -12.61
C ALA A 732 34.51 2.62 -13.80
N SER A 733 35.76 3.09 -13.83
CA SER A 733 36.77 2.72 -14.84
C SER A 733 37.20 1.26 -14.82
N ASP A 734 36.88 0.51 -13.77
CA ASP A 734 37.26 -0.89 -13.61
C ASP A 734 36.26 -1.84 -14.27
N PHE A 735 35.13 -1.32 -14.76
CA PHE A 735 34.08 -2.09 -15.42
C PHE A 735 34.09 -1.86 -16.94
N GLU A 736 34.10 -2.96 -17.69
CA GLU A 736 33.90 -2.95 -19.13
C GLU A 736 32.41 -3.15 -19.45
N PHE A 737 31.80 -2.14 -20.06
CA PHE A 737 30.40 -2.18 -20.49
C PHE A 737 30.30 -2.58 -21.97
N PRO A 738 29.20 -3.24 -22.38
CA PRO A 738 28.91 -3.49 -23.80
C PRO A 738 29.01 -2.21 -24.64
N ALA A 739 29.53 -2.33 -25.86
CA ALA A 739 29.60 -1.21 -26.79
C ALA A 739 28.20 -0.76 -27.23
N GLU A 740 28.04 0.53 -27.52
CA GLU A 740 26.80 1.04 -28.10
C GLU A 740 26.79 0.76 -29.60
N GLU A 741 25.83 -0.06 -30.04
CA GLU A 741 25.61 -0.39 -31.44
C GLU A 741 24.38 0.36 -32.00
N GLN A 742 24.12 0.21 -33.31
CA GLN A 742 22.84 0.63 -33.88
C GLN A 742 21.68 -0.08 -33.15
N THR A 743 20.47 0.48 -33.19
CA THR A 743 19.30 -0.06 -32.49
C THR A 743 19.15 -1.57 -32.67
N GLN A 744 19.21 -2.30 -31.57
CA GLN A 744 19.03 -3.76 -31.51
C GLN A 744 17.66 -4.08 -30.89
N ILE A 745 17.04 -5.16 -31.36
CA ILE A 745 15.75 -5.64 -30.84
C ILE A 745 15.93 -7.07 -30.36
N TYR A 746 15.59 -7.30 -29.08
CA TYR A 746 15.64 -8.61 -28.46
C TYR A 746 14.21 -9.08 -28.16
N LEU A 747 13.90 -10.32 -28.52
CA LEU A 747 12.59 -10.92 -28.30
C LEU A 747 12.73 -12.09 -27.34
N ILE A 748 11.96 -12.07 -26.26
CA ILE A 748 11.89 -13.13 -25.26
C ILE A 748 10.51 -13.75 -25.36
N ASP A 749 10.45 -15.01 -25.74
CA ASP A 749 9.19 -15.74 -25.78
C ASP A 749 8.78 -16.16 -24.36
N LYS A 750 7.65 -15.64 -23.89
CA LYS A 750 6.98 -16.09 -22.67
C LYS A 750 5.61 -16.64 -23.04
N GLU A 751 5.54 -17.96 -23.17
CA GLU A 751 4.29 -18.65 -23.50
C GLU A 751 3.18 -18.30 -22.49
N GLY A 752 2.01 -17.90 -23.02
CA GLY A 752 0.82 -17.60 -22.23
C GLY A 752 0.81 -16.23 -21.54
N ALA A 753 1.76 -15.34 -21.85
CA ALA A 753 1.67 -13.95 -21.40
C ALA A 753 0.43 -13.26 -21.98
N SER A 754 -0.35 -12.59 -21.13
CA SER A 754 -1.55 -11.84 -21.51
C SER A 754 -1.25 -10.49 -22.16
N GLN A 755 -0.02 -9.99 -22.01
CA GLN A 755 0.49 -8.75 -22.58
C GLN A 755 1.97 -8.89 -22.95
N SER A 756 2.40 -8.13 -23.95
CA SER A 756 3.81 -7.94 -24.29
C SER A 756 4.43 -6.87 -23.38
N VAL A 757 5.57 -7.18 -22.78
CA VAL A 757 6.33 -6.24 -21.94
C VAL A 757 7.49 -5.65 -22.72
N ILE A 758 7.62 -4.33 -22.70
CA ILE A 758 8.62 -3.58 -23.45
C ILE A 758 9.51 -2.80 -22.49
N PHE A 759 10.82 -3.07 -22.57
CA PHE A 759 11.88 -2.20 -22.05
C PHE A 759 12.71 -1.69 -23.22
N MET A 760 12.96 -0.40 -23.27
CA MET A 760 13.81 0.22 -24.27
C MET A 760 14.63 1.35 -23.65
N GLY A 761 15.82 1.61 -24.19
CA GLY A 761 16.67 2.67 -23.67
C GLY A 761 18.13 2.46 -24.00
N HIS A 762 18.99 3.21 -23.33
CA HIS A 762 20.44 3.21 -23.52
C HIS A 762 21.16 3.67 -22.25
N LYS A 763 22.49 3.51 -22.21
CA LYS A 763 23.30 4.04 -21.12
C LYS A 763 23.23 5.57 -21.09
N SER A 764 23.28 6.16 -19.90
CA SER A 764 23.20 7.61 -19.68
C SER A 764 24.29 8.07 -18.73
N ASP A 765 24.30 9.37 -18.44
CA ASP A 765 25.29 10.01 -17.56
C ASP A 765 25.30 9.40 -16.15
N LEU A 766 26.48 9.44 -15.52
CA LEU A 766 26.65 9.06 -14.13
C LEU A 766 25.96 10.06 -13.20
N TYR A 767 25.70 9.64 -11.97
CA TYR A 767 25.09 10.50 -10.96
C TYR A 767 25.91 11.75 -10.72
N ASP A 768 25.22 12.89 -10.75
CA ASP A 768 25.71 14.18 -10.30
C ASP A 768 24.62 14.91 -9.52
N VAL A 769 25.04 15.82 -8.64
CA VAL A 769 24.11 16.57 -7.78
C VAL A 769 23.44 17.72 -8.55
N ALA A 770 24.14 18.33 -9.51
CA ALA A 770 23.69 19.55 -10.20
C ALA A 770 24.21 19.67 -11.65
N GLY A 771 24.70 18.57 -12.22
CA GLY A 771 25.23 18.44 -13.58
C GLY A 771 24.17 17.95 -14.58
N ASP A 772 24.59 17.11 -15.51
CA ASP A 772 23.79 16.70 -16.66
C ASP A 772 22.80 15.57 -16.34
N HIS A 773 23.12 14.68 -15.40
CA HIS A 773 22.15 13.71 -14.88
C HIS A 773 21.00 14.43 -14.16
N TYR A 774 21.31 15.43 -13.32
CA TYR A 774 20.28 16.26 -12.68
C TYR A 774 19.37 16.94 -13.72
N LYS A 775 19.94 17.55 -14.76
CA LYS A 775 19.17 18.16 -15.86
C LYS A 775 18.35 17.13 -16.63
N SER A 776 18.87 15.92 -16.83
CA SER A 776 18.16 14.83 -17.52
C SER A 776 16.91 14.41 -16.75
N LYS A 777 16.95 14.40 -15.41
CA LYS A 777 15.75 14.19 -14.58
C LYS A 777 14.69 15.28 -14.80
N ILE A 778 15.10 16.54 -14.95
CA ILE A 778 14.18 17.65 -15.27
C ILE A 778 13.56 17.45 -16.66
N VAL A 779 14.37 17.08 -17.67
CA VAL A 779 13.88 16.81 -19.04
C VAL A 779 12.94 15.60 -19.09
N ASN A 780 13.19 14.60 -18.25
CA ASN A 780 12.35 13.40 -18.19
C ASN A 780 10.93 13.69 -17.71
N TYR A 781 10.75 14.71 -16.87
CA TYR A 781 9.46 15.08 -16.32
C TYR A 781 8.38 15.32 -17.40
N PRO A 782 8.55 16.24 -18.38
CA PRO A 782 7.61 16.39 -19.48
C PRO A 782 7.62 15.25 -20.51
N LEU A 783 8.61 14.34 -20.50
CA LEU A 783 8.69 13.23 -21.44
C LEU A 783 7.84 12.03 -21.00
N GLY A 784 8.13 11.49 -19.82
CA GLY A 784 7.49 10.27 -19.32
C GLY A 784 7.69 10.03 -17.82
N GLY A 785 8.03 11.07 -17.06
CA GLY A 785 8.26 10.98 -15.61
C GLY A 785 7.00 10.74 -14.77
N GLY A 786 5.81 10.77 -15.39
CA GLY A 786 4.53 10.53 -14.73
C GLY A 786 3.35 10.68 -15.70
N ALA A 787 2.13 10.71 -15.16
CA ALA A 787 0.90 10.77 -15.94
C ALA A 787 0.76 12.04 -16.82
N SER A 788 1.43 13.14 -16.45
CA SER A 788 1.47 14.38 -17.24
C SER A 788 2.53 14.39 -18.36
N GLY A 789 3.34 13.34 -18.47
CA GLY A 789 4.38 13.22 -19.49
C GLY A 789 3.81 12.87 -20.86
N ARG A 790 4.44 13.38 -21.93
CA ARG A 790 4.00 13.17 -23.33
C ARG A 790 3.80 11.70 -23.72
N LEU A 791 4.64 10.79 -23.20
CA LEU A 791 4.50 9.36 -23.46
C LEU A 791 3.17 8.83 -22.91
N PHE A 792 2.83 9.21 -21.68
CA PHE A 792 1.61 8.77 -21.01
C PHE A 792 0.38 9.36 -21.70
N LEU A 793 0.36 10.67 -21.88
CA LEU A 793 -0.73 11.38 -22.58
C LEU A 793 -0.98 10.76 -23.97
N ASN A 794 0.08 10.56 -24.76
CA ASN A 794 -0.10 10.04 -26.13
C ASN A 794 -0.47 8.54 -26.21
N LEU A 795 0.17 7.68 -25.41
CA LEU A 795 0.00 6.22 -25.58
C LEU A 795 -1.09 5.65 -24.68
N ARG A 796 -1.35 6.28 -23.54
CA ARG A 796 -2.38 5.89 -22.58
C ARG A 796 -3.65 6.74 -22.71
N GLU A 797 -3.59 8.07 -22.63
CA GLU A 797 -4.81 8.89 -22.64
C GLU A 797 -5.43 8.99 -24.05
N ASP A 798 -4.64 9.40 -25.07
CA ASP A 798 -5.13 9.56 -26.43
C ASP A 798 -5.50 8.22 -27.12
N LYS A 799 -4.71 7.16 -26.86
CA LYS A 799 -4.73 5.93 -27.67
C LYS A 799 -5.21 4.68 -26.94
N GLY A 800 -5.20 4.65 -25.61
CA GLY A 800 -5.58 3.46 -24.84
C GLY A 800 -4.72 2.20 -25.09
N TYR A 801 -3.50 2.33 -25.65
CA TYR A 801 -2.67 1.17 -26.04
C TYR A 801 -2.05 0.42 -24.86
N THR A 802 -1.89 1.11 -23.75
CA THR A 802 -1.29 0.58 -22.52
C THR A 802 -2.05 1.12 -21.33
N TYR A 803 -1.96 0.42 -20.19
CA TYR A 803 -2.36 0.99 -18.91
C TYR A 803 -1.38 2.09 -18.44
N GLY A 804 -0.09 1.96 -18.78
CA GLY A 804 0.92 2.94 -18.40
C GLY A 804 2.21 2.79 -19.20
N VAL A 805 2.79 3.95 -19.51
CA VAL A 805 4.13 4.05 -20.10
C VAL A 805 4.90 5.13 -19.35
N TYR A 806 6.12 4.79 -18.97
CA TYR A 806 6.97 5.67 -18.18
C TYR A 806 8.38 5.68 -18.72
N SER A 807 9.08 6.79 -18.49
CA SER A 807 10.50 6.92 -18.72
C SER A 807 11.21 7.42 -17.48
N PHE A 808 12.46 7.02 -17.28
CA PHE A 808 13.28 7.48 -16.16
C PHE A 808 14.76 7.45 -16.49
N PHE A 809 15.51 8.33 -15.82
CA PHE A 809 16.97 8.30 -15.78
C PHE A 809 17.39 7.80 -14.40
N ASN A 810 18.04 6.64 -14.37
CA ASN A 810 18.71 6.13 -13.18
C ASN A 810 20.21 6.32 -13.37
N ALA A 811 20.90 6.73 -12.32
CA ALA A 811 22.34 6.77 -12.33
C ALA A 811 22.90 6.59 -10.93
N SER A 812 24.14 6.13 -10.91
CA SER A 812 24.98 6.02 -9.75
C SER A 812 26.37 6.52 -10.06
N LYS A 813 27.29 6.38 -9.11
CA LYS A 813 28.70 6.71 -9.33
C LYS A 813 29.42 5.75 -10.30
N TYR A 814 28.78 4.65 -10.70
CA TYR A 814 29.37 3.62 -11.58
C TYR A 814 28.71 3.51 -12.95
N THR A 815 27.40 3.73 -13.03
CA THR A 815 26.66 3.57 -14.29
C THR A 815 25.43 4.48 -14.35
N GLY A 816 24.86 4.65 -15.54
CA GLY A 816 23.60 5.36 -15.78
C GLY A 816 22.81 4.71 -16.92
N ALA A 817 21.49 4.77 -16.85
CA ALA A 817 20.59 4.41 -17.95
C ALA A 817 19.40 5.35 -18.08
N PHE A 818 19.04 5.65 -19.33
CA PHE A 818 17.72 6.12 -19.70
C PHE A 818 16.87 4.91 -20.10
N THR A 819 15.69 4.77 -19.52
CA THR A 819 14.81 3.63 -19.75
C THR A 819 13.38 4.10 -19.98
N ILE A 820 12.70 3.53 -20.97
CA ILE A 820 11.25 3.58 -21.18
C ILE A 820 10.70 2.17 -20.94
N PHE A 821 9.60 2.08 -20.21
CA PHE A 821 8.94 0.82 -19.85
C PHE A 821 7.43 0.91 -20.08
N SER A 822 6.84 -0.14 -20.66
CA SER A 822 5.38 -0.29 -20.83
C SER A 822 4.97 -1.75 -21.03
N SER A 823 3.69 -2.03 -20.80
CA SER A 823 3.03 -3.29 -21.16
C SER A 823 1.89 -3.01 -22.14
N VAL A 824 1.83 -3.75 -23.25
CA VAL A 824 0.85 -3.56 -24.33
C VAL A 824 0.18 -4.88 -24.69
N LYS A 825 -1.09 -4.83 -25.13
CA LYS A 825 -1.86 -6.02 -25.51
C LYS A 825 -1.53 -6.50 -26.92
#